data_AF-Q0FXP1-F1
#
_entry.id   AF-Q0FXP1-F1
#
_cell.length_a   1.000
_cell.length_b   1.000
_cell.length_c   1.000
_cell.angle_alpha   90.00
_cell.angle_beta   90.00
_cell.angle_gamma   90.00
#
_symmetry.space_group_name_H-M   'P 1'
#
loop_
_entity.id
_entity.type
_entity.pdbx_description
1 polymer ?
#
loop_
_entity_poly.entity_id
_entity_poly.type
_entity_poly.pdbx_seq_one_letter_code
_entity_poly.pdbx_strand_id
1 'polypeptide(L)'
;MTPTEIRNIPLSELSLSSQNVRKAKPSASEDAELEASILAHGLKQNLGVVRSGEDDRYLVHSGGRRLKALQVLASKGAVSPSVLVPCLVDDQKAAFEVSLAENVVRVAMHPADEFEAFASLIEGGASAEDVARRFGVSVTRVRKRMKLAAIAPELVDHYRSGTITLDTLMAFTLTDCHDRQREVFALIEPTLGHSSSASYPVRRHLTETHMPGHSRLARFVGVEAYEADGGSVTRDLFSDDENGHAVWFDDPVRLQALAIETLEEHAETLRADWKWVDVMLDIPWQALRAYGRVYPEAKEIDRALAAERDAIEARLKELSDLEEPSDDDLAEHDQFTERLDEIEDEIASVEDAYSDEAKVIAGGIVTLDWAGEIRFEAGLVRLEDMPDEEDSEELSAPNDDALAAAATTGETRIANHRIETNFRGEELDDVDDGLDGEPLQRSRRTGLRIEPPRNLVGGSPDAPTFEPSPAAARLKEAGFSAALADDLRATRHQILQAHLSADFETAFDLVLYSMCLEVFGIGYRARPIDVSLRPAMTQGSRDHLSGTKAERMLKKQKSELKLDWMGLPKPDDFAALCALSADEKQALFAFATAHGLIQQLAINHSADPVVESAGERMKVDVAAHWRPTASDYFGRVKKDASLETIRAMIGEPFADRHAGDKKAFLAEVMEGAFSNEGTARAGLAPDIAAKTARWLPAGMGFAEKGDERGVGPVSLVADQDAFSPNEEDGARMCESSLYVAVPSPATPATSVRCGHGPTIEAGASVDGGAQIDVDDDVLVGEHPTKPHQRNSEKPSAVKTRADLEVRDDSPDDGLDEEIALPAFLSEIGRAA
;
A
#
# COMPACT_ATOMS: atom_id res chain seq x y z
N MET A 1 -58.58 34.22 1.93
CA MET A 1 -58.41 33.83 0.52
C MET A 1 -58.72 35.03 -0.34
N THR A 2 -57.76 35.48 -1.15
CA THR A 2 -58.03 36.32 -2.32
C THR A 2 -58.80 35.49 -3.36
N PRO A 3 -59.76 36.06 -4.10
CA PRO A 3 -60.46 35.35 -5.16
C PRO A 3 -59.57 35.33 -6.41
N THR A 4 -58.94 34.19 -6.69
CA THR A 4 -58.10 33.98 -7.88
C THR A 4 -58.94 33.38 -9.02
N GLU A 5 -58.88 33.98 -10.20
CA GLU A 5 -59.70 33.56 -11.35
C GLU A 5 -58.86 32.71 -12.32
N ILE A 6 -59.34 31.54 -12.73
CA ILE A 6 -58.69 30.75 -13.77
C ILE A 6 -59.22 31.20 -15.13
N ARG A 7 -58.32 31.64 -16.02
CA ARG A 7 -58.61 32.05 -17.39
C ARG A 7 -57.75 31.30 -18.40
N ASN A 8 -58.34 31.03 -19.56
CA ASN A 8 -57.66 30.45 -20.71
C ASN A 8 -57.18 31.59 -21.62
N ILE A 9 -55.87 31.80 -21.71
CA ILE A 9 -55.23 32.97 -22.35
C ILE A 9 -54.36 32.48 -23.52
N PRO A 10 -54.42 33.09 -24.72
CA PRO A 10 -53.54 32.76 -25.84
C PRO A 10 -52.05 32.87 -25.46
N LEU A 11 -51.24 31.90 -25.88
CA LEU A 11 -49.79 31.91 -25.63
C LEU A 11 -49.09 33.19 -26.14
N SER A 12 -49.60 33.77 -27.24
CA SER A 12 -49.15 35.06 -27.79
C SER A 12 -49.38 36.30 -26.90
N GLU A 13 -50.25 36.21 -25.89
CA GLU A 13 -50.56 37.31 -24.96
C GLU A 13 -49.78 37.24 -23.64
N LEU A 14 -48.95 36.20 -23.47
CA LEU A 14 -48.19 35.91 -22.26
C LEU A 14 -46.71 36.30 -22.38
N SER A 15 -46.22 37.07 -21.42
CA SER A 15 -44.80 37.43 -21.29
C SER A 15 -44.29 37.22 -19.85
N LEU A 16 -42.97 37.18 -19.65
CA LEU A 16 -42.37 36.88 -18.35
C LEU A 16 -42.34 38.14 -17.45
N SER A 17 -42.84 38.02 -16.22
CA SER A 17 -42.80 39.11 -15.22
C SER A 17 -41.42 39.26 -14.59
N SER A 18 -40.99 40.50 -14.35
CA SER A 18 -39.82 40.85 -13.55
C SER A 18 -39.96 40.49 -12.06
N GLN A 19 -41.18 40.17 -11.60
CA GLN A 19 -41.48 39.77 -10.22
C GLN A 19 -41.27 38.27 -9.94
N ASN A 20 -40.86 37.47 -10.93
CA ASN A 20 -40.57 36.05 -10.73
C ASN A 20 -39.30 35.88 -9.87
N VAL A 21 -39.44 35.19 -8.73
CA VAL A 21 -38.38 35.04 -7.71
C VAL A 21 -37.22 34.16 -8.20
N ARG A 22 -37.47 33.17 -9.07
CA ARG A 22 -36.44 32.22 -9.52
C ARG A 22 -35.59 32.82 -10.65
N LYS A 23 -34.49 33.48 -10.27
CA LYS A 23 -33.54 34.14 -11.20
C LYS A 23 -32.49 33.22 -11.84
N ALA A 24 -32.20 32.07 -11.24
CA ALA A 24 -31.23 31.11 -11.79
C ALA A 24 -31.71 30.56 -13.15
N LYS A 25 -30.80 30.50 -14.14
CA LYS A 25 -31.05 29.76 -15.39
C LYS A 25 -30.99 28.25 -15.08
N PRO A 26 -32.00 27.45 -15.49
CA PRO A 26 -31.89 25.99 -15.46
C PRO A 26 -30.88 25.51 -16.51
N SER A 27 -30.47 24.26 -16.40
CA SER A 27 -29.69 23.57 -17.43
C SER A 27 -30.52 23.26 -18.69
N ALA A 28 -29.85 23.05 -19.81
CA ALA A 28 -30.51 22.66 -21.07
C ALA A 28 -31.25 21.31 -20.96
N SER A 29 -30.73 20.37 -20.16
CA SER A 29 -31.38 19.08 -19.90
C SER A 29 -32.71 19.25 -19.17
N GLU A 30 -32.74 20.05 -18.10
CA GLU A 30 -33.98 20.28 -17.32
C GLU A 30 -35.08 20.95 -18.16
N ASP A 31 -34.74 21.88 -19.06
CA ASP A 31 -35.73 22.54 -19.92
C ASP A 31 -36.20 21.61 -21.05
N ALA A 32 -35.34 20.72 -21.56
CA ALA A 32 -35.74 19.64 -22.48
C ALA A 32 -36.69 18.61 -21.83
N GLU A 33 -36.43 18.22 -20.57
CA GLU A 33 -37.35 17.39 -19.76
C GLU A 33 -38.75 18.04 -19.67
N LEU A 34 -38.80 19.34 -19.41
CA LEU A 34 -40.05 20.10 -19.29
C LEU A 34 -40.78 20.24 -20.63
N GLU A 35 -40.07 20.47 -21.73
CA GLU A 35 -40.66 20.48 -23.08
C GLU A 35 -41.29 19.13 -23.44
N ALA A 36 -40.58 18.02 -23.25
CA ALA A 36 -41.08 16.68 -23.53
C ALA A 36 -42.33 16.35 -22.69
N SER A 37 -42.30 16.68 -21.40
CA SER A 37 -43.44 16.49 -20.48
C SER A 37 -44.68 17.29 -20.93
N ILE A 38 -44.50 18.53 -21.39
CA ILE A 38 -45.59 19.36 -21.90
C ILE A 38 -46.16 18.81 -23.22
N LEU A 39 -45.32 18.27 -24.11
CA LEU A 39 -45.80 17.59 -25.32
C LEU A 39 -46.56 16.30 -25.01
N ALA A 40 -46.03 15.46 -24.11
CA ALA A 40 -46.61 14.16 -23.79
C ALA A 40 -47.91 14.24 -22.98
N HIS A 41 -48.05 15.27 -22.13
CA HIS A 41 -49.09 15.32 -21.10
C HIS A 41 -49.86 16.65 -21.00
N GLY A 42 -49.47 17.69 -21.74
CA GLY A 42 -50.03 19.03 -21.63
C GLY A 42 -49.63 19.76 -20.35
N LEU A 43 -49.95 21.05 -20.27
CA LEU A 43 -49.63 21.87 -19.09
C LEU A 43 -50.48 21.44 -17.87
N LYS A 44 -49.87 20.74 -16.91
CA LYS A 44 -50.55 20.24 -15.69
C LYS A 44 -50.75 21.28 -14.58
N GLN A 45 -49.95 22.36 -14.57
CA GLN A 45 -50.03 23.43 -13.58
C GLN A 45 -50.19 24.78 -14.29
N ASN A 46 -51.26 25.50 -13.95
CA ASN A 46 -51.58 26.82 -14.50
C ASN A 46 -50.44 27.82 -14.25
N LEU A 47 -50.23 28.75 -15.19
CA LEU A 47 -49.29 29.86 -14.99
C LEU A 47 -49.92 30.90 -14.06
N GLY A 48 -49.20 31.38 -13.05
CA GLY A 48 -49.66 32.53 -12.25
C GLY A 48 -49.34 33.82 -12.99
N VAL A 49 -50.38 34.62 -13.26
CA VAL A 49 -50.30 35.83 -14.08
C VAL A 49 -50.94 37.04 -13.39
N VAL A 50 -50.40 38.21 -13.69
CA VAL A 50 -51.05 39.51 -13.44
C VAL A 50 -51.33 40.19 -14.77
N ARG A 51 -52.41 40.95 -14.89
CA ARG A 51 -52.69 41.74 -16.10
C ARG A 51 -51.71 42.93 -16.14
N SER A 52 -51.12 43.19 -17.30
CA SER A 52 -50.33 44.40 -17.51
C SER A 52 -51.19 45.64 -17.26
N GLY A 53 -50.61 46.67 -16.65
CA GLY A 53 -51.30 47.95 -16.42
C GLY A 53 -51.44 48.81 -17.68
N GLU A 54 -50.69 48.47 -18.74
CA GLU A 54 -50.47 49.30 -19.92
C GLU A 54 -50.90 48.62 -21.25
N ASP A 55 -51.12 47.30 -21.23
CA ASP A 55 -51.50 46.46 -22.37
C ASP A 55 -52.63 45.49 -21.99
N ASP A 56 -53.37 44.97 -22.97
CA ASP A 56 -54.20 43.75 -22.84
C ASP A 56 -53.36 42.44 -22.80
N ARG A 57 -52.15 42.49 -22.22
CA ARG A 57 -51.24 41.35 -22.07
C ARG A 57 -51.10 40.92 -20.61
N TYR A 58 -50.61 39.71 -20.39
CA TYR A 58 -50.50 39.11 -19.04
C TYR A 58 -49.04 38.74 -18.71
N LEU A 59 -48.60 39.12 -17.51
CA LEU A 59 -47.23 38.96 -17.03
C LEU A 59 -47.13 37.76 -16.08
N VAL A 60 -46.40 36.73 -16.50
CA VAL A 60 -46.21 35.45 -15.78
C VAL A 60 -45.21 35.63 -14.63
N HIS A 61 -45.68 35.63 -13.38
CA HIS A 61 -44.84 35.69 -12.17
C HIS A 61 -44.62 34.31 -11.52
N SER A 62 -45.48 33.33 -11.82
CA SER A 62 -45.33 31.92 -11.45
C SER A 62 -45.36 31.03 -12.70
N GLY A 63 -44.47 30.04 -12.76
CA GLY A 63 -44.37 29.13 -13.91
C GLY A 63 -43.51 29.63 -15.07
N GLY A 64 -42.57 30.56 -14.85
CA GLY A 64 -41.72 31.11 -15.94
C GLY A 64 -40.97 30.08 -16.80
N ARG A 65 -40.53 28.94 -16.23
CA ARG A 65 -39.97 27.81 -17.02
C ARG A 65 -41.02 27.16 -17.94
N ARG A 66 -42.26 26.98 -17.43
CA ARG A 66 -43.40 26.44 -18.19
C ARG A 66 -43.80 27.35 -19.35
N LEU A 67 -43.75 28.68 -19.17
CA LEU A 67 -43.93 29.65 -20.26
C LEU A 67 -42.85 29.49 -21.34
N LYS A 68 -41.56 29.46 -20.96
CA LYS A 68 -40.45 29.31 -21.90
C LYS A 68 -40.56 28.02 -22.72
N ALA A 69 -40.82 26.89 -22.06
CA ALA A 69 -41.01 25.61 -22.75
C ALA A 69 -42.16 25.69 -23.77
N LEU A 70 -43.31 26.27 -23.41
CA LEU A 70 -44.42 26.50 -24.37
C LEU A 70 -44.00 27.40 -25.55
N GLN A 71 -43.22 28.46 -25.31
CA GLN A 71 -42.73 29.35 -26.36
C GLN A 71 -41.72 28.66 -27.30
N VAL A 72 -40.84 27.80 -26.77
CA VAL A 72 -39.90 27.01 -27.58
C VAL A 72 -40.61 25.90 -28.36
N LEU A 73 -41.60 25.24 -27.77
CA LEU A 73 -42.45 24.29 -28.49
C LEU A 73 -43.27 24.97 -29.60
N ALA A 74 -43.65 26.24 -29.42
CA ALA A 74 -44.33 27.02 -30.44
C ALA A 74 -43.40 27.48 -31.57
N SER A 75 -42.14 27.86 -31.28
CA SER A 75 -41.16 28.15 -32.34
C SER A 75 -40.70 26.91 -33.09
N LYS A 76 -40.67 25.74 -32.42
CA LYS A 76 -40.50 24.41 -33.04
C LYS A 76 -41.74 23.93 -33.83
N GLY A 77 -42.84 24.70 -33.83
CA GLY A 77 -44.08 24.36 -34.55
C GLY A 77 -44.90 23.21 -33.94
N ALA A 78 -44.49 22.67 -32.78
CA ALA A 78 -45.17 21.56 -32.11
C ALA A 78 -46.40 22.00 -31.29
N VAL A 79 -46.54 23.31 -31.02
CA VAL A 79 -47.67 23.93 -30.32
C VAL A 79 -48.08 25.20 -31.08
N SER A 80 -49.37 25.50 -31.17
CA SER A 80 -49.82 26.76 -31.81
C SER A 80 -49.51 27.98 -30.93
N PRO A 81 -49.00 29.10 -31.48
CA PRO A 81 -48.94 30.39 -30.76
C PRO A 81 -50.31 30.90 -30.27
N SER A 82 -51.40 30.44 -30.88
CA SER A 82 -52.78 30.74 -30.46
C SER A 82 -53.36 29.71 -29.48
N VAL A 83 -52.56 28.76 -28.96
CA VAL A 83 -53.04 27.80 -27.96
C VAL A 83 -53.52 28.53 -26.71
N LEU A 84 -54.67 28.12 -26.19
CA LEU A 84 -55.22 28.64 -24.96
C LEU A 84 -54.54 27.97 -23.76
N VAL A 85 -53.74 28.76 -23.03
CA VAL A 85 -53.00 28.32 -21.85
C VAL A 85 -53.84 28.61 -20.60
N PRO A 86 -54.06 27.63 -19.69
CA PRO A 86 -54.73 27.88 -18.43
C PRO A 86 -53.82 28.67 -17.48
N CYS A 87 -54.28 29.85 -17.08
CA CYS A 87 -53.58 30.80 -16.23
C CYS A 87 -54.46 31.12 -15.00
N LEU A 88 -53.82 31.33 -13.85
CA LEU A 88 -54.45 31.79 -12.62
C LEU A 88 -54.14 33.28 -12.48
N VAL A 89 -55.16 34.12 -12.42
CA VAL A 89 -55.02 35.58 -12.38
C VAL A 89 -54.99 36.06 -10.92
N ASP A 90 -53.87 36.67 -10.54
CA ASP A 90 -53.58 37.19 -9.19
C ASP A 90 -53.69 38.73 -9.12
N ASP A 91 -53.74 39.28 -7.90
CA ASP A 91 -53.53 40.71 -7.64
C ASP A 91 -52.04 41.07 -7.81
N GLN A 92 -51.78 42.14 -8.56
CA GLN A 92 -50.46 42.77 -8.74
C GLN A 92 -49.69 43.00 -7.43
N LYS A 93 -50.38 43.16 -6.30
CA LYS A 93 -49.79 43.32 -4.95
C LYS A 93 -49.40 42.01 -4.28
N ALA A 94 -50.03 40.89 -4.62
CA ALA A 94 -49.81 39.58 -4.02
C ALA A 94 -48.81 38.70 -4.83
N ALA A 95 -48.67 38.97 -6.13
CA ALA A 95 -47.92 38.15 -7.08
C ALA A 95 -46.50 37.74 -6.66
N PHE A 96 -45.75 38.63 -5.98
CA PHE A 96 -44.42 38.32 -5.45
C PHE A 96 -44.46 37.37 -4.24
N GLU A 97 -45.37 37.60 -3.30
CA GLU A 97 -45.56 36.75 -2.11
C GLU A 97 -46.04 35.35 -2.52
N VAL A 98 -46.98 35.27 -3.47
CA VAL A 98 -47.46 34.01 -4.07
C VAL A 98 -46.32 33.24 -4.77
N SER A 99 -45.50 33.94 -5.57
CA SER A 99 -44.34 33.33 -6.28
C SER A 99 -43.27 32.82 -5.30
N LEU A 100 -43.04 33.53 -4.19
CA LEU A 100 -42.15 33.09 -3.11
C LEU A 100 -42.73 31.87 -2.38
N ALA A 101 -44.00 31.92 -1.96
CA ALA A 101 -44.65 30.83 -1.22
C ALA A 101 -44.72 29.53 -2.04
N GLU A 102 -45.01 29.59 -3.35
CA GLU A 102 -44.98 28.43 -4.26
C GLU A 102 -43.59 27.74 -4.24
N ASN A 103 -42.51 28.51 -4.25
CA ASN A 103 -41.15 27.95 -4.29
C ASN A 103 -40.64 27.49 -2.93
N VAL A 104 -41.04 28.14 -1.82
CA VAL A 104 -40.57 27.83 -0.46
C VAL A 104 -41.31 26.64 0.16
N VAL A 105 -42.61 26.48 -0.09
CA VAL A 105 -43.43 25.42 0.52
C VAL A 105 -43.44 24.13 -0.32
N ARG A 106 -42.72 24.10 -1.45
CA ARG A 106 -42.63 22.92 -2.32
C ARG A 106 -41.63 21.89 -1.77
N VAL A 107 -42.16 20.85 -1.13
CA VAL A 107 -41.45 19.58 -0.93
C VAL A 107 -41.20 18.93 -2.30
N ALA A 108 -39.98 18.45 -2.54
CA ALA A 108 -39.65 17.64 -3.71
C ALA A 108 -40.04 16.17 -3.48
N MET A 109 -40.39 15.46 -4.55
CA MET A 109 -40.53 14.00 -4.53
C MET A 109 -39.19 13.36 -4.12
N HIS A 110 -39.20 12.32 -3.28
CA HIS A 110 -37.95 11.65 -2.91
C HIS A 110 -37.43 10.87 -4.13
N PRO A 111 -36.11 10.77 -4.38
CA PRO A 111 -35.62 10.04 -5.54
C PRO A 111 -36.11 8.58 -5.58
N ALA A 112 -36.21 7.90 -4.44
CA ALA A 112 -36.81 6.55 -4.37
C ALA A 112 -38.20 6.46 -5.03
N ASP A 113 -39.06 7.48 -4.85
CA ASP A 113 -40.38 7.52 -5.45
C ASP A 113 -40.32 7.68 -6.99
N GLU A 114 -39.29 8.36 -7.53
CA GLU A 114 -39.04 8.43 -8.98
C GLU A 114 -38.71 7.03 -9.54
N PHE A 115 -37.93 6.23 -8.79
CA PHE A 115 -37.46 4.93 -9.24
C PHE A 115 -38.63 3.93 -9.29
N GLU A 116 -39.41 3.86 -8.21
CA GLU A 116 -40.61 3.02 -8.10
C GLU A 116 -41.71 3.44 -9.10
N ALA A 117 -41.87 4.73 -9.38
CA ALA A 117 -42.80 5.23 -10.39
C ALA A 117 -42.37 4.81 -11.82
N PHE A 118 -41.07 4.79 -12.12
CA PHE A 118 -40.58 4.29 -13.41
C PHE A 118 -40.73 2.76 -13.51
N ALA A 119 -40.46 2.01 -12.44
CA ALA A 119 -40.69 0.56 -12.40
C ALA A 119 -42.16 0.21 -12.62
N SER A 120 -43.07 0.84 -11.89
CA SER A 120 -44.53 0.68 -12.04
C SER A 120 -45.04 0.91 -13.47
N LEU A 121 -44.40 1.82 -14.22
CA LEU A 121 -44.76 2.10 -15.62
C LEU A 121 -44.24 1.05 -16.60
N ILE A 122 -43.09 0.44 -16.32
CA ILE A 122 -42.53 -0.66 -17.13
C ILE A 122 -43.25 -1.97 -16.83
N GLU A 123 -43.59 -2.26 -15.57
CA GLU A 123 -44.52 -3.34 -15.18
C GLU A 123 -45.90 -3.16 -15.83
N GLY A 124 -46.37 -1.92 -15.95
CA GLY A 124 -47.54 -1.52 -16.73
C GLY A 124 -47.41 -1.66 -18.25
N GLY A 125 -46.30 -2.21 -18.76
CA GLY A 125 -46.09 -2.54 -20.17
C GLY A 125 -45.48 -1.43 -21.03
N ALA A 126 -44.90 -0.38 -20.45
CA ALA A 126 -44.12 0.61 -21.20
C ALA A 126 -42.68 0.14 -21.45
N SER A 127 -42.09 0.46 -22.60
CA SER A 127 -40.65 0.31 -22.80
C SER A 127 -39.86 1.38 -22.02
N ALA A 128 -38.57 1.12 -21.72
CA ALA A 128 -37.70 2.14 -21.13
C ALA A 128 -37.56 3.37 -22.05
N GLU A 129 -37.63 3.14 -23.36
CA GLU A 129 -37.62 4.12 -24.43
C GLU A 129 -38.93 4.92 -24.52
N ASP A 130 -40.07 4.35 -24.12
CA ASP A 130 -41.33 5.10 -23.92
C ASP A 130 -41.30 5.97 -22.66
N VAL A 131 -40.78 5.44 -21.54
CA VAL A 131 -40.61 6.20 -20.30
C VAL A 131 -39.68 7.39 -20.54
N ALA A 132 -38.50 7.15 -21.11
CA ALA A 132 -37.54 8.18 -21.51
C ALA A 132 -38.20 9.30 -22.33
N ARG A 133 -38.96 8.94 -23.38
CA ARG A 133 -39.65 9.90 -24.26
C ARG A 133 -40.76 10.69 -23.57
N ARG A 134 -41.50 10.08 -22.62
CA ARG A 134 -42.63 10.73 -21.91
C ARG A 134 -42.15 11.74 -20.87
N PHE A 135 -41.04 11.46 -20.19
CA PHE A 135 -40.47 12.32 -19.15
C PHE A 135 -39.30 13.20 -19.64
N GLY A 136 -38.83 13.00 -20.88
CA GLY A 136 -37.74 13.76 -21.50
C GLY A 136 -36.35 13.43 -20.94
N VAL A 137 -36.21 12.30 -20.26
CA VAL A 137 -34.94 11.81 -19.68
C VAL A 137 -34.23 10.84 -20.61
N SER A 138 -32.92 10.64 -20.45
CA SER A 138 -32.20 9.64 -21.23
C SER A 138 -32.63 8.21 -20.89
N VAL A 139 -32.56 7.31 -21.87
CA VAL A 139 -32.82 5.87 -21.67
C VAL A 139 -31.86 5.30 -20.61
N THR A 140 -30.61 5.75 -20.58
CA THR A 140 -29.62 5.42 -19.56
C THR A 140 -30.09 5.82 -18.15
N ARG A 141 -30.68 7.00 -17.96
CA ARG A 141 -31.26 7.41 -16.66
C ARG A 141 -32.42 6.51 -16.25
N VAL A 142 -33.29 6.10 -17.19
CA VAL A 142 -34.36 5.12 -16.89
C VAL A 142 -33.75 3.79 -16.46
N ARG A 143 -32.75 3.26 -17.18
CA ARG A 143 -32.06 2.00 -16.82
C ARG A 143 -31.34 2.09 -15.46
N LYS A 144 -30.63 3.19 -15.16
CA LYS A 144 -30.04 3.46 -13.84
C LYS A 144 -31.14 3.54 -12.74
N ARG A 145 -32.33 4.10 -13.00
CA ARG A 145 -33.45 4.06 -12.03
C ARG A 145 -34.03 2.65 -11.84
N MET A 146 -34.16 1.85 -12.89
CA MET A 146 -34.66 0.47 -12.78
C MET A 146 -33.77 -0.41 -11.92
N LYS A 147 -32.43 -0.29 -12.04
CA LYS A 147 -31.49 -1.02 -11.16
C LYS A 147 -31.61 -0.61 -9.69
N LEU A 148 -31.90 0.66 -9.39
CA LEU A 148 -32.16 1.13 -8.02
C LEU A 148 -33.53 0.65 -7.48
N ALA A 149 -34.55 0.55 -8.32
CA ALA A 149 -35.86 0.03 -7.95
C ALA A 149 -35.88 -1.50 -7.73
N ALA A 150 -34.87 -2.23 -8.21
CA ALA A 150 -34.73 -3.68 -8.06
C ALA A 150 -34.05 -4.11 -6.74
N ILE A 151 -33.63 -3.17 -5.88
CA ILE A 151 -32.98 -3.44 -4.59
C ILE A 151 -34.01 -3.94 -3.56
N ALA A 152 -33.55 -4.72 -2.58
CA ALA A 152 -34.33 -5.12 -1.41
C ALA A 152 -35.05 -3.91 -0.77
N PRO A 153 -36.40 -3.93 -0.59
CA PRO A 153 -37.18 -2.78 -0.13
C PRO A 153 -36.69 -2.18 1.19
N GLU A 154 -36.16 -3.02 2.10
CA GLU A 154 -35.62 -2.58 3.39
C GLU A 154 -34.48 -1.55 3.21
N LEU A 155 -33.63 -1.72 2.18
CA LEU A 155 -32.55 -0.78 1.87
C LEU A 155 -33.06 0.51 1.23
N VAL A 156 -34.16 0.44 0.48
CA VAL A 156 -34.85 1.62 -0.04
C VAL A 156 -35.46 2.42 1.11
N ASP A 157 -36.00 1.76 2.14
CA ASP A 157 -36.45 2.41 3.38
C ASP A 157 -35.30 3.04 4.17
N HIS A 158 -34.14 2.38 4.30
CA HIS A 158 -32.93 2.99 4.88
C HIS A 158 -32.40 4.19 4.06
N TYR A 159 -32.65 4.24 2.75
CA TYR A 159 -32.37 5.42 1.93
C TYR A 159 -33.42 6.53 2.15
N ARG A 160 -34.72 6.18 2.21
CA ARG A 160 -35.83 7.11 2.53
C ARG A 160 -35.67 7.77 3.91
N SER A 161 -35.12 7.07 4.90
CA SER A 161 -34.82 7.61 6.22
C SER A 161 -33.53 8.43 6.30
N GLY A 162 -32.69 8.41 5.26
CA GLY A 162 -31.35 9.00 5.26
C GLY A 162 -30.32 8.21 6.08
N THR A 163 -30.60 6.95 6.45
CA THR A 163 -29.65 6.06 7.13
C THR A 163 -28.52 5.61 6.21
N ILE A 164 -28.78 5.48 4.91
CA ILE A 164 -27.75 5.31 3.87
C ILE A 164 -27.85 6.39 2.79
N THR A 165 -26.74 6.69 2.13
CA THR A 165 -26.70 7.64 1.01
C THR A 165 -27.13 6.98 -0.30
N LEU A 166 -27.45 7.79 -1.32
CA LEU A 166 -27.71 7.28 -2.67
C LEU A 166 -26.51 6.50 -3.22
N ASP A 167 -25.27 6.89 -2.89
CA ASP A 167 -24.06 6.19 -3.32
C ASP A 167 -23.91 4.81 -2.67
N THR A 168 -24.24 4.69 -1.37
CA THR A 168 -24.35 3.39 -0.70
C THR A 168 -25.44 2.52 -1.34
N LEU A 169 -26.57 3.11 -1.72
CA LEU A 169 -27.65 2.39 -2.42
C LEU A 169 -27.24 1.96 -3.85
N MET A 170 -26.51 2.80 -4.60
CA MET A 170 -25.96 2.46 -5.91
C MET A 170 -24.99 1.28 -5.82
N ALA A 171 -24.15 1.22 -4.79
CA ALA A 171 -23.22 0.10 -4.56
C ALA A 171 -23.92 -1.26 -4.41
N PHE A 172 -25.13 -1.32 -3.83
CA PHE A 172 -25.89 -2.57 -3.70
C PHE A 172 -26.41 -3.13 -5.04
N THR A 173 -26.42 -2.35 -6.12
CA THR A 173 -26.88 -2.79 -7.45
C THR A 173 -25.94 -3.76 -8.17
N LEU A 174 -24.72 -3.96 -7.62
CA LEU A 174 -23.75 -4.97 -8.06
C LEU A 174 -24.28 -6.40 -7.97
N THR A 175 -25.29 -6.67 -7.13
CA THR A 175 -25.99 -7.96 -7.11
C THR A 175 -27.50 -7.75 -7.14
N ASP A 176 -28.22 -8.59 -7.88
CA ASP A 176 -29.68 -8.64 -7.85
C ASP A 176 -30.22 -9.58 -6.73
N CYS A 177 -29.32 -10.20 -5.94
CA CYS A 177 -29.69 -11.11 -4.85
C CYS A 177 -30.03 -10.34 -3.56
N HIS A 178 -31.32 -10.21 -3.24
CA HIS A 178 -31.80 -9.54 -2.01
C HIS A 178 -31.26 -10.15 -0.72
N ASP A 179 -31.00 -11.46 -0.67
CA ASP A 179 -30.42 -12.10 0.51
C ASP A 179 -28.96 -11.67 0.74
N ARG A 180 -28.14 -11.60 -0.33
CA ARG A 180 -26.77 -11.08 -0.24
C ARG A 180 -26.72 -9.58 0.03
N GLN A 181 -27.67 -8.80 -0.51
CA GLN A 181 -27.83 -7.39 -0.16
C GLN A 181 -28.10 -7.20 1.35
N ARG A 182 -29.00 -8.01 1.93
CA ARG A 182 -29.32 -7.97 3.38
C ARG A 182 -28.18 -8.47 4.26
N GLU A 183 -27.46 -9.50 3.83
CA GLU A 183 -26.25 -9.99 4.50
C GLU A 183 -25.17 -8.89 4.58
N VAL A 184 -24.82 -8.28 3.44
CA VAL A 184 -23.82 -7.21 3.39
C VAL A 184 -24.28 -5.95 4.15
N PHE A 185 -25.58 -5.65 4.15
CA PHE A 185 -26.11 -4.57 4.98
C PHE A 185 -25.92 -4.84 6.48
N ALA A 186 -26.21 -6.05 6.96
CA ALA A 186 -26.02 -6.42 8.37
C ALA A 186 -24.54 -6.36 8.82
N LEU A 187 -23.59 -6.58 7.89
CA LEU A 187 -22.16 -6.41 8.16
C LEU A 187 -21.74 -4.94 8.33
N ILE A 188 -22.31 -4.02 7.53
CA ILE A 188 -21.94 -2.59 7.56
C ILE A 188 -22.77 -1.75 8.53
N GLU A 189 -23.99 -2.16 8.88
CA GLU A 189 -24.93 -1.39 9.72
C GLU A 189 -24.29 -0.82 11.00
N PRO A 190 -23.48 -1.59 11.78
CA PRO A 190 -22.80 -1.06 12.96
C PRO A 190 -21.82 0.09 12.70
N THR A 191 -21.37 0.27 11.45
CA THR A 191 -20.37 1.28 11.04
C THR A 191 -20.97 2.54 10.41
N LEU A 192 -22.26 2.53 10.06
CA LEU A 192 -22.93 3.64 9.37
C LEU A 192 -22.93 4.95 10.18
N GLY A 193 -22.82 4.86 11.52
CA GLY A 193 -22.67 6.02 12.40
C GLY A 193 -21.27 6.65 12.43
N HIS A 194 -20.29 6.09 11.71
CA HIS A 194 -18.87 6.47 11.80
C HIS A 194 -18.20 6.78 10.45
N SER A 195 -18.85 6.51 9.32
CA SER A 195 -18.31 6.85 7.99
C SER A 195 -19.35 7.56 7.12
N SER A 196 -18.96 8.66 6.50
CA SER A 196 -19.75 9.35 5.46
C SER A 196 -19.74 8.62 4.11
N SER A 197 -18.92 7.56 3.96
CA SER A 197 -18.89 6.69 2.79
C SER A 197 -18.98 5.22 3.21
N ALA A 198 -20.16 4.63 2.99
CA ALA A 198 -20.42 3.21 3.20
C ALA A 198 -20.48 2.41 1.88
N SER A 199 -20.40 3.08 0.73
CA SER A 199 -20.39 2.47 -0.60
C SER A 199 -19.15 1.62 -0.86
N TYR A 200 -17.95 2.08 -0.44
CA TYR A 200 -16.71 1.30 -0.58
C TYR A 200 -16.77 -0.04 0.20
N PRO A 201 -17.18 -0.09 1.49
CA PRO A 201 -17.46 -1.35 2.18
C PRO A 201 -18.47 -2.27 1.47
N VAL A 202 -19.59 -1.73 0.98
CA VAL A 202 -20.59 -2.52 0.21
C VAL A 202 -19.95 -3.15 -1.02
N ARG A 203 -19.25 -2.36 -1.85
CA ARG A 203 -18.57 -2.83 -3.05
C ARG A 203 -17.58 -3.95 -2.73
N ARG A 204 -16.71 -3.71 -1.73
CA ARG A 204 -15.72 -4.69 -1.28
C ARG A 204 -16.33 -6.02 -0.86
N HIS A 205 -17.43 -6.02 -0.10
CA HIS A 205 -18.09 -7.26 0.31
C HIS A 205 -18.91 -7.94 -0.79
N LEU A 206 -19.42 -7.19 -1.76
CA LEU A 206 -20.11 -7.79 -2.91
C LEU A 206 -19.13 -8.43 -3.91
N THR A 207 -17.89 -7.92 -4.01
CA THR A 207 -16.87 -8.42 -4.95
C THR A 207 -15.70 -9.16 -4.29
N GLU A 208 -15.81 -9.53 -3.00
CA GLU A 208 -14.71 -10.14 -2.22
C GLU A 208 -14.16 -11.47 -2.78
N THR A 209 -14.97 -12.20 -3.55
CA THR A 209 -14.58 -13.44 -4.24
C THR A 209 -14.17 -13.25 -5.70
N HIS A 210 -14.27 -12.03 -6.25
CA HIS A 210 -14.14 -11.75 -7.68
C HIS A 210 -12.76 -11.14 -7.99
N MET A 211 -12.27 -11.31 -9.22
CA MET A 211 -11.01 -10.71 -9.66
C MET A 211 -11.25 -9.35 -10.36
N PRO A 212 -10.67 -8.23 -9.91
CA PRO A 212 -10.92 -6.93 -10.53
C PRO A 212 -10.32 -6.83 -11.94
N GLY A 213 -10.99 -6.08 -12.82
CA GLY A 213 -10.63 -5.92 -14.24
C GLY A 213 -9.26 -5.29 -14.48
N HIS A 214 -8.77 -4.48 -13.55
CA HIS A 214 -7.43 -3.91 -13.59
C HIS A 214 -6.32 -4.84 -13.05
N SER A 215 -6.63 -6.11 -12.73
CA SER A 215 -5.60 -7.10 -12.37
C SER A 215 -4.83 -7.56 -13.61
N ARG A 216 -3.55 -7.93 -13.44
CA ARG A 216 -2.68 -8.41 -14.53
C ARG A 216 -3.27 -9.58 -15.33
N LEU A 217 -3.99 -10.49 -14.66
CA LEU A 217 -4.69 -11.61 -15.30
C LEU A 217 -5.91 -11.16 -16.11
N ALA A 218 -6.73 -10.26 -15.56
CA ALA A 218 -7.90 -9.73 -16.24
C ALA A 218 -7.54 -8.84 -17.45
N ARG A 219 -6.40 -8.15 -17.39
CA ARG A 219 -5.83 -7.40 -18.52
C ARG A 219 -5.30 -8.32 -19.62
N PHE A 220 -4.51 -9.32 -19.24
CA PHE A 220 -3.92 -10.27 -20.18
C PHE A 220 -4.96 -11.07 -20.97
N VAL A 221 -5.95 -11.63 -20.27
CA VAL A 221 -7.03 -12.42 -20.90
C VAL A 221 -8.06 -11.50 -21.58
N GLY A 222 -8.33 -10.34 -20.99
CA GLY A 222 -9.39 -9.43 -21.43
C GLY A 222 -10.80 -9.94 -21.11
N VAL A 223 -11.77 -9.02 -21.12
CA VAL A 223 -13.17 -9.33 -20.81
C VAL A 223 -13.80 -10.18 -21.92
N GLU A 224 -13.52 -9.88 -23.19
CA GLU A 224 -14.17 -10.53 -24.34
C GLU A 224 -13.80 -12.01 -24.47
N ALA A 225 -12.52 -12.39 -24.26
CA ALA A 225 -12.11 -13.79 -24.35
C ALA A 225 -12.68 -14.63 -23.20
N TYR A 226 -12.69 -14.09 -21.98
CA TYR A 226 -13.26 -14.75 -20.81
C TYR A 226 -14.79 -14.87 -20.89
N GLU A 227 -15.51 -13.86 -21.41
CA GLU A 227 -16.95 -13.99 -21.71
C GLU A 227 -17.22 -14.97 -22.87
N ALA A 228 -16.31 -15.09 -23.85
CA ALA A 228 -16.43 -16.04 -24.98
C ALA A 228 -16.20 -17.50 -24.56
N ASP A 229 -15.27 -17.76 -23.64
CA ASP A 229 -15.12 -19.05 -22.96
C ASP A 229 -16.35 -19.36 -22.06
N GLY A 230 -17.05 -18.32 -21.60
CA GLY A 230 -18.29 -18.42 -20.84
C GLY A 230 -18.12 -18.24 -19.34
N GLY A 231 -17.10 -17.50 -18.91
CA GLY A 231 -17.08 -16.85 -17.61
C GLY A 231 -18.05 -15.65 -17.58
N SER A 232 -18.52 -15.27 -16.39
CA SER A 232 -19.36 -14.08 -16.20
C SER A 232 -18.58 -12.95 -15.51
N VAL A 233 -18.90 -11.70 -15.87
CA VAL A 233 -18.31 -10.52 -15.24
C VAL A 233 -19.39 -9.58 -14.70
N THR A 234 -19.27 -9.25 -13.42
CA THR A 234 -20.02 -8.20 -12.74
C THR A 234 -19.50 -6.82 -13.17
N ARG A 235 -20.42 -5.93 -13.57
CA ARG A 235 -20.12 -4.56 -14.03
C ARG A 235 -20.91 -3.55 -13.22
N ASP A 236 -20.27 -2.49 -12.71
CA ASP A 236 -20.99 -1.38 -12.10
C ASP A 236 -21.60 -0.46 -13.17
N LEU A 237 -22.91 -0.22 -13.05
CA LEU A 237 -23.66 0.69 -13.92
C LEU A 237 -23.54 2.16 -13.47
N PHE A 238 -23.03 2.43 -12.26
CA PHE A 238 -23.03 3.75 -11.62
C PHE A 238 -21.66 4.43 -11.56
N SER A 239 -20.56 3.70 -11.67
CA SER A 239 -19.24 4.24 -11.97
C SER A 239 -19.17 4.80 -13.38
N ASP A 240 -18.52 5.94 -13.53
CA ASP A 240 -18.17 6.54 -14.83
C ASP A 240 -16.68 6.28 -15.16
N ASP A 241 -16.16 5.11 -14.79
CA ASP A 241 -14.74 4.71 -14.95
C ASP A 241 -14.49 3.89 -16.22
N GLU A 242 -13.57 4.37 -17.05
CA GLU A 242 -13.12 3.71 -18.29
C GLU A 242 -11.92 2.78 -18.05
N ASN A 243 -11.24 2.86 -16.89
CA ASN A 243 -9.98 2.15 -16.61
C ASN A 243 -10.15 0.72 -16.03
N GLY A 244 -11.38 0.21 -15.96
CA GLY A 244 -11.65 -1.18 -15.55
C GLY A 244 -11.68 -1.45 -14.04
N HIS A 245 -11.73 -0.41 -13.20
CA HIS A 245 -12.13 -0.53 -11.79
C HIS A 245 -13.66 -0.75 -11.63
N ALA A 246 -14.43 -0.53 -12.70
CA ALA A 246 -15.86 -0.80 -12.81
C ALA A 246 -16.23 -2.26 -13.11
N VAL A 247 -15.27 -3.17 -13.31
CA VAL A 247 -15.49 -4.54 -13.79
C VAL A 247 -14.81 -5.56 -12.87
N TRP A 248 -15.50 -6.68 -12.60
CA TRP A 248 -14.99 -7.80 -11.83
C TRP A 248 -15.34 -9.12 -12.53
N PHE A 249 -14.40 -10.06 -12.52
CA PHE A 249 -14.53 -11.39 -13.10
C PHE A 249 -14.97 -12.36 -12.00
N ASP A 250 -16.13 -12.99 -12.19
CA ASP A 250 -16.85 -13.68 -11.11
C ASP A 250 -16.19 -15.03 -10.72
N ASP A 251 -15.42 -15.64 -11.62
CA ASP A 251 -14.65 -16.88 -11.38
C ASP A 251 -13.14 -16.65 -11.62
N PRO A 252 -12.38 -16.34 -10.55
CA PRO A 252 -10.93 -16.21 -10.63
C PRO A 252 -10.18 -17.50 -10.98
N VAL A 253 -10.77 -18.68 -10.75
CA VAL A 253 -10.14 -19.97 -11.06
C VAL A 253 -10.22 -20.22 -12.56
N ARG A 254 -11.37 -19.93 -13.17
CA ARG A 254 -11.53 -19.94 -14.63
C ARG A 254 -10.63 -18.92 -15.32
N LEU A 255 -10.54 -17.70 -14.78
CA LEU A 255 -9.63 -16.68 -15.30
C LEU A 255 -8.15 -17.11 -15.24
N GLN A 256 -7.75 -17.80 -14.16
CA GLN A 256 -6.41 -18.38 -14.06
C GLN A 256 -6.18 -19.53 -15.03
N ALA A 257 -7.15 -20.41 -15.25
CA ALA A 257 -7.06 -21.50 -16.22
C ALA A 257 -6.87 -20.96 -17.65
N LEU A 258 -7.71 -20.04 -18.08
CA LEU A 258 -7.62 -19.41 -19.41
C LEU A 258 -6.32 -18.61 -19.58
N ALA A 259 -5.84 -17.94 -18.53
CA ALA A 259 -4.52 -17.29 -18.56
C ALA A 259 -3.36 -18.30 -18.71
N ILE A 260 -3.44 -19.49 -18.09
CA ILE A 260 -2.43 -20.55 -18.28
C ILE A 260 -2.50 -21.10 -19.70
N GLU A 261 -3.70 -21.35 -20.25
CA GLU A 261 -3.89 -21.86 -21.60
C GLU A 261 -3.29 -20.92 -22.67
N THR A 262 -3.55 -19.61 -22.60
CA THR A 262 -2.95 -18.62 -23.52
C THR A 262 -1.42 -18.50 -23.37
N LEU A 263 -0.88 -18.67 -22.17
CA LEU A 263 0.59 -18.69 -21.95
C LEU A 263 1.22 -20.00 -22.44
N GLU A 264 0.49 -21.12 -22.41
CA GLU A 264 0.95 -22.42 -22.89
C GLU A 264 1.07 -22.43 -24.42
N GLU A 265 0.14 -21.80 -25.15
CA GLU A 265 0.29 -21.54 -26.59
C GLU A 265 1.58 -20.76 -26.91
N HIS A 266 1.93 -19.76 -26.09
CA HIS A 266 3.17 -19.01 -26.25
C HIS A 266 4.40 -19.86 -25.88
N ALA A 267 4.32 -20.65 -24.81
CA ALA A 267 5.38 -21.56 -24.38
C ALA A 267 5.69 -22.64 -25.43
N GLU A 268 4.70 -23.17 -26.15
CA GLU A 268 4.91 -24.11 -27.25
C GLU A 268 5.82 -23.53 -28.36
N THR A 269 5.75 -22.23 -28.64
CA THR A 269 6.64 -21.59 -29.63
C THR A 269 8.10 -21.60 -29.16
N LEU A 270 8.34 -21.38 -27.87
CA LEU A 270 9.68 -21.31 -27.27
C LEU A 270 10.31 -22.70 -27.06
N ARG A 271 9.51 -23.77 -26.95
CA ARG A 271 9.98 -25.16 -26.83
C ARG A 271 10.68 -25.70 -28.09
N ALA A 272 10.63 -24.98 -29.20
CA ALA A 272 11.46 -25.29 -30.37
C ALA A 272 12.94 -24.92 -30.16
N ASP A 273 13.19 -23.87 -29.37
CA ASP A 273 14.52 -23.24 -29.24
C ASP A 273 15.20 -23.50 -27.88
N TRP A 274 14.47 -23.98 -26.86
CA TRP A 274 14.95 -24.14 -25.48
C TRP A 274 14.73 -25.56 -24.94
N LYS A 275 15.65 -26.06 -24.09
CA LYS A 275 15.58 -27.43 -23.52
C LYS A 275 14.26 -27.77 -22.83
N TRP A 276 13.71 -26.80 -22.10
CA TRP A 276 12.41 -26.90 -21.44
C TRP A 276 11.77 -25.51 -21.31
N VAL A 277 10.44 -25.45 -21.33
CA VAL A 277 9.68 -24.23 -21.05
C VAL A 277 8.45 -24.60 -20.23
N ASP A 278 8.37 -24.06 -19.01
CA ASP A 278 7.23 -24.22 -18.10
C ASP A 278 6.42 -22.91 -18.04
N VAL A 279 5.11 -23.00 -17.81
CA VAL A 279 4.23 -21.84 -17.57
C VAL A 279 3.99 -21.66 -16.07
N MET A 280 4.12 -20.42 -15.59
CA MET A 280 3.75 -20.03 -14.22
C MET A 280 3.09 -18.65 -14.22
N LEU A 281 1.88 -18.53 -13.68
CA LEU A 281 1.22 -17.21 -13.55
C LEU A 281 2.01 -16.26 -12.65
N ASP A 282 2.48 -16.74 -11.49
CA ASP A 282 3.35 -16.04 -10.56
C ASP A 282 4.60 -16.90 -10.33
N ILE A 283 5.79 -16.36 -10.59
CA ILE A 283 7.05 -17.01 -10.24
C ILE A 283 7.46 -16.59 -8.82
N PRO A 284 7.47 -17.50 -7.82
CA PRO A 284 7.99 -17.17 -6.50
C PRO A 284 9.51 -16.98 -6.58
N TRP A 285 10.04 -15.87 -6.06
CA TRP A 285 11.49 -15.59 -6.08
C TRP A 285 12.34 -16.70 -5.44
N GLN A 286 11.80 -17.41 -4.44
CA GLN A 286 12.45 -18.58 -3.84
C GLN A 286 12.50 -19.81 -4.76
N ALA A 287 11.60 -19.94 -5.76
CA ALA A 287 11.64 -21.00 -6.76
C ALA A 287 12.76 -20.78 -7.77
N LEU A 288 12.99 -19.53 -8.21
CA LEU A 288 14.12 -19.17 -9.09
C LEU A 288 15.49 -19.51 -8.50
N ARG A 289 15.61 -19.61 -7.17
CA ARG A 289 16.85 -20.03 -6.48
C ARG A 289 17.14 -21.53 -6.56
N ALA A 290 16.19 -22.35 -7.01
CA ALA A 290 16.40 -23.80 -7.19
C ALA A 290 17.10 -24.15 -8.53
N TYR A 291 17.07 -23.23 -9.49
CA TYR A 291 17.71 -23.37 -10.80
C TYR A 291 19.13 -22.79 -10.78
N GLY A 292 20.03 -23.38 -11.56
CA GLY A 292 21.25 -22.71 -12.01
C GLY A 292 20.91 -21.61 -13.03
N ARG A 293 21.87 -20.74 -13.34
CA ARG A 293 21.71 -19.71 -14.37
C ARG A 293 22.81 -19.73 -15.40
N VAL A 294 22.40 -19.66 -16.66
CA VAL A 294 23.22 -19.13 -17.75
C VAL A 294 22.78 -17.69 -18.00
N TYR A 295 23.70 -16.87 -18.48
CA TYR A 295 23.44 -15.48 -18.88
C TYR A 295 23.62 -15.37 -20.40
N PRO A 296 22.94 -14.44 -21.08
CA PRO A 296 23.20 -14.21 -22.50
C PRO A 296 24.63 -13.67 -22.65
N GLU A 297 25.26 -13.96 -23.79
CA GLU A 297 26.60 -13.49 -24.09
C GLU A 297 26.53 -12.13 -24.78
N ALA A 298 27.36 -11.20 -24.31
CA ALA A 298 27.53 -9.89 -24.94
C ALA A 298 28.11 -10.08 -26.34
N LYS A 299 27.26 -9.87 -27.34
CA LYS A 299 27.57 -9.97 -28.77
C LYS A 299 28.69 -8.97 -29.10
N GLU A 300 29.75 -9.41 -29.80
CA GLU A 300 30.90 -8.51 -30.06
C GLU A 300 30.44 -7.26 -30.83
N ILE A 301 30.47 -6.11 -30.15
CA ILE A 301 30.33 -4.77 -30.74
C ILE A 301 31.33 -4.63 -31.89
N ASP A 302 30.94 -3.98 -32.99
CA ASP A 302 31.87 -3.77 -34.10
C ASP A 302 33.09 -2.98 -33.61
N ARG A 303 34.28 -3.52 -33.88
CA ARG A 303 35.56 -2.90 -33.53
C ARG A 303 35.77 -1.58 -34.29
N ALA A 304 35.05 -1.36 -35.39
CA ALA A 304 34.96 -0.06 -36.04
C ALA A 304 34.22 0.96 -35.16
N LEU A 305 32.99 0.66 -34.70
CA LEU A 305 32.19 1.54 -33.84
C LEU A 305 32.87 1.80 -32.50
N ALA A 306 33.44 0.78 -31.86
CA ALA A 306 34.18 0.95 -30.61
C ALA A 306 35.41 1.86 -30.78
N ALA A 307 36.15 1.74 -31.90
CA ALA A 307 37.29 2.61 -32.19
C ALA A 307 36.87 4.03 -32.64
N GLU A 308 35.68 4.18 -33.24
CA GLU A 308 35.08 5.49 -33.55
C GLU A 308 34.71 6.22 -32.24
N ARG A 309 34.00 5.54 -31.32
CA ARG A 309 33.66 6.06 -29.99
C ARG A 309 34.90 6.49 -29.21
N ASP A 310 35.90 5.61 -29.07
CA ASP A 310 37.13 5.91 -28.32
C ASP A 310 37.89 7.12 -28.90
N ALA A 311 37.82 7.34 -30.21
CA ALA A 311 38.40 8.51 -30.88
C ALA A 311 37.57 9.80 -30.66
N ILE A 312 36.24 9.68 -30.62
CA ILE A 312 35.32 10.79 -30.37
C ILE A 312 35.40 11.26 -28.91
N GLU A 313 35.39 10.33 -27.93
CA GLU A 313 35.62 10.63 -26.51
C GLU A 313 36.94 11.39 -26.30
N ALA A 314 38.01 10.94 -26.95
CA ALA A 314 39.31 11.60 -26.88
C ALA A 314 39.27 13.03 -27.47
N ARG A 315 38.55 13.23 -28.57
CA ARG A 315 38.44 14.55 -29.23
C ARG A 315 37.54 15.53 -28.47
N LEU A 316 36.41 15.08 -27.93
CA LEU A 316 35.55 15.86 -27.04
C LEU A 316 36.33 16.33 -25.80
N LYS A 317 37.18 15.47 -25.25
CA LYS A 317 38.05 15.85 -24.14
C LYS A 317 39.07 16.92 -24.52
N GLU A 318 39.73 16.82 -25.68
CA GLU A 318 40.63 17.88 -26.17
C GLU A 318 39.92 19.23 -26.30
N LEU A 319 38.67 19.23 -26.79
CA LEU A 319 37.84 20.42 -26.94
C LEU A 319 37.41 20.99 -25.58
N SER A 320 37.07 20.13 -24.61
CA SER A 320 36.69 20.53 -23.24
C SER A 320 37.85 21.06 -22.39
N ASP A 321 39.10 20.76 -22.74
CA ASP A 321 40.31 21.26 -22.04
C ASP A 321 40.75 22.66 -22.56
N LEU A 322 40.01 23.30 -23.48
CA LEU A 322 40.29 24.65 -24.01
C LEU A 322 39.78 25.78 -23.08
N GLU A 323 40.65 26.74 -22.74
CA GLU A 323 40.28 27.90 -21.89
C GLU A 323 39.41 28.95 -22.62
N GLU A 324 39.58 29.11 -23.94
CA GLU A 324 38.80 30.01 -24.80
C GLU A 324 38.46 29.28 -26.13
N PRO A 325 37.42 28.42 -26.18
CA PRO A 325 37.00 27.77 -27.42
C PRO A 325 36.39 28.76 -28.42
N SER A 326 36.59 28.53 -29.72
CA SER A 326 35.98 29.34 -30.78
C SER A 326 34.60 28.83 -31.20
N ASP A 327 33.87 29.63 -31.99
CA ASP A 327 32.58 29.23 -32.57
C ASP A 327 32.69 27.93 -33.41
N ASP A 328 33.84 27.70 -34.06
CA ASP A 328 34.12 26.47 -34.82
C ASP A 328 34.41 25.27 -33.89
N ASP A 329 35.15 25.47 -32.78
CA ASP A 329 35.42 24.41 -31.79
C ASP A 329 34.14 23.95 -31.06
N LEU A 330 33.22 24.89 -30.79
CA LEU A 330 31.91 24.59 -30.20
C LEU A 330 31.02 23.81 -31.17
N ALA A 331 31.02 24.16 -32.46
CA ALA A 331 30.30 23.40 -33.48
C ALA A 331 30.88 21.99 -33.68
N GLU A 332 32.21 21.83 -33.58
CA GLU A 332 32.88 20.52 -33.58
C GLU A 332 32.51 19.69 -32.34
N HIS A 333 32.44 20.32 -31.15
CA HIS A 333 32.02 19.68 -29.91
C HIS A 333 30.55 19.19 -29.97
N ASP A 334 29.62 20.03 -30.42
CA ASP A 334 28.21 19.66 -30.53
C ASP A 334 28.02 18.51 -31.54
N GLN A 335 28.68 18.56 -32.69
CA GLN A 335 28.63 17.48 -33.69
C GLN A 335 29.19 16.16 -33.14
N PHE A 336 30.30 16.20 -32.38
CA PHE A 336 30.85 14.99 -31.77
C PHE A 336 30.03 14.46 -30.60
N THR A 337 29.28 15.33 -29.89
CA THR A 337 28.34 14.90 -28.86
C THR A 337 27.16 14.17 -29.49
N GLU A 338 26.53 14.74 -30.52
CA GLU A 338 25.44 14.11 -31.28
C GLU A 338 25.87 12.75 -31.88
N ARG A 339 27.08 12.66 -32.44
CA ARG A 339 27.63 11.40 -32.96
C ARG A 339 28.02 10.39 -31.87
N LEU A 340 28.40 10.85 -30.67
CA LEU A 340 28.65 9.95 -29.54
C LEU A 340 27.34 9.33 -29.05
N ASP A 341 26.29 10.15 -28.87
CA ASP A 341 24.94 9.69 -28.51
C ASP A 341 24.41 8.67 -29.53
N GLU A 342 24.56 8.92 -30.85
CA GLU A 342 24.22 7.95 -31.91
C GLU A 342 24.95 6.60 -31.74
N ILE A 343 26.23 6.61 -31.38
CA ILE A 343 27.04 5.38 -31.23
C ILE A 343 26.71 4.67 -29.92
N GLU A 344 26.41 5.39 -28.83
CA GLU A 344 25.93 4.77 -27.59
C GLU A 344 24.55 4.13 -27.77
N ASP A 345 23.63 4.77 -28.51
CA ASP A 345 22.35 4.17 -28.91
C ASP A 345 22.55 2.96 -29.85
N GLU A 346 23.44 3.04 -30.86
CA GLU A 346 23.75 1.92 -31.75
C GLU A 346 24.32 0.72 -30.96
N ILE A 347 25.23 0.97 -30.00
CA ILE A 347 25.79 -0.04 -29.10
C ILE A 347 24.72 -0.60 -28.15
N ALA A 348 23.86 0.25 -27.56
CA ALA A 348 22.79 -0.18 -26.67
C ALA A 348 21.69 -0.99 -27.40
N SER A 349 21.54 -0.81 -28.71
CA SER A 349 20.65 -1.61 -29.56
C SER A 349 21.18 -3.03 -29.85
N VAL A 350 22.44 -3.33 -29.51
CA VAL A 350 23.03 -4.67 -29.67
C VAL A 350 22.57 -5.58 -28.52
N GLU A 351 21.41 -6.22 -28.68
CA GLU A 351 20.88 -7.17 -27.69
C GLU A 351 21.86 -8.34 -27.42
N ASP A 352 22.12 -8.61 -26.14
CA ASP A 352 22.83 -9.80 -25.66
C ASP A 352 22.07 -11.08 -26.06
N ALA A 353 22.78 -12.11 -26.54
CA ALA A 353 22.15 -13.32 -27.05
C ALA A 353 22.59 -14.58 -26.29
N TYR A 354 21.65 -15.46 -25.95
CA TYR A 354 21.99 -16.81 -25.49
C TYR A 354 22.57 -17.63 -26.65
N SER A 355 23.76 -18.20 -26.45
CA SER A 355 24.37 -19.14 -27.39
C SER A 355 23.53 -20.41 -27.54
N ASP A 356 23.65 -21.12 -28.66
CA ASP A 356 22.87 -22.35 -28.86
C ASP A 356 23.29 -23.47 -27.90
N GLU A 357 24.55 -23.46 -27.45
CA GLU A 357 25.04 -24.31 -26.35
C GLU A 357 24.34 -24.00 -25.01
N ALA A 358 24.07 -22.71 -24.72
CA ALA A 358 23.28 -22.32 -23.56
C ALA A 358 21.87 -22.91 -23.61
N LYS A 359 21.20 -22.83 -24.77
CA LYS A 359 19.80 -23.27 -24.95
C LYS A 359 19.61 -24.79 -24.90
N VAL A 360 20.66 -25.57 -25.21
CA VAL A 360 20.66 -27.04 -25.09
C VAL A 360 20.64 -27.50 -23.62
N ILE A 361 21.11 -26.66 -22.69
CA ILE A 361 21.22 -26.98 -21.26
C ILE A 361 20.18 -26.21 -20.42
N ALA A 362 19.93 -24.95 -20.76
CA ALA A 362 18.97 -24.09 -20.09
C ALA A 362 17.56 -24.16 -20.72
N GLY A 363 16.58 -23.83 -19.91
CA GLY A 363 15.22 -23.51 -20.32
C GLY A 363 14.79 -22.15 -19.78
N GLY A 364 13.49 -21.96 -19.61
CA GLY A 364 12.96 -20.77 -18.96
C GLY A 364 11.49 -20.91 -18.56
N ILE A 365 10.97 -19.90 -17.88
CA ILE A 365 9.58 -19.87 -17.41
C ILE A 365 8.82 -18.75 -18.11
N VAL A 366 7.71 -19.09 -18.77
CA VAL A 366 6.74 -18.12 -19.30
C VAL A 366 5.82 -17.68 -18.17
N THR A 367 5.75 -16.36 -17.96
CA THR A 367 4.98 -15.69 -16.90
C THR A 367 4.36 -14.42 -17.43
N LEU A 368 3.46 -13.81 -16.66
CA LEU A 368 3.05 -12.43 -16.86
C LEU A 368 3.87 -11.50 -15.97
N ASP A 369 4.04 -10.26 -16.42
CA ASP A 369 4.67 -9.19 -15.64
C ASP A 369 3.66 -8.49 -14.69
N TRP A 370 3.93 -7.25 -14.27
CA TRP A 370 3.03 -6.45 -13.43
C TRP A 370 1.94 -5.71 -14.22
N ALA A 371 2.19 -5.38 -15.50
CA ALA A 371 1.22 -4.72 -16.37
C ALA A 371 0.13 -5.70 -16.84
N GLY A 372 0.55 -6.93 -17.17
CA GLY A 372 -0.26 -7.97 -17.83
C GLY A 372 0.37 -8.51 -19.12
N GLU A 373 1.63 -8.18 -19.40
CA GLU A 373 2.35 -8.58 -20.62
C GLU A 373 3.08 -9.92 -20.43
N ILE A 374 3.27 -10.67 -21.52
CA ILE A 374 4.02 -11.93 -21.49
C ILE A 374 5.52 -11.64 -21.31
N ARG A 375 6.13 -12.32 -20.33
CA ARG A 375 7.57 -12.32 -20.07
C ARG A 375 8.09 -13.75 -20.05
N PHE A 376 9.25 -13.97 -20.68
CA PHE A 376 10.00 -15.21 -20.59
C PHE A 376 11.23 -15.02 -19.70
N GLU A 377 11.27 -15.68 -18.54
CA GLU A 377 12.44 -15.73 -17.66
C GLU A 377 13.39 -16.82 -18.16
N ALA A 378 14.23 -16.44 -19.12
CA ALA A 378 15.20 -17.30 -19.80
C ALA A 378 16.42 -17.68 -18.93
N GLY A 379 17.23 -18.63 -19.43
CA GLY A 379 18.55 -18.95 -18.88
C GLY A 379 18.55 -19.81 -17.61
N LEU A 380 17.46 -20.54 -17.32
CA LEU A 380 17.31 -21.34 -16.11
C LEU A 380 17.73 -22.80 -16.35
N VAL A 381 18.65 -23.32 -15.54
CA VAL A 381 19.11 -24.73 -15.61
C VAL A 381 18.53 -25.53 -14.45
N ARG A 382 17.86 -26.66 -14.71
CA ARG A 382 17.36 -27.53 -13.62
C ARG A 382 18.52 -28.26 -12.96
N LEU A 383 18.36 -28.67 -11.70
CA LEU A 383 19.43 -29.39 -10.99
C LEU A 383 19.81 -30.73 -11.65
N GLU A 384 18.86 -31.36 -12.34
CA GLU A 384 19.06 -32.58 -13.16
C GLU A 384 19.72 -32.33 -14.52
N ASP A 385 19.82 -31.05 -14.93
CA ASP A 385 20.40 -30.61 -16.20
C ASP A 385 21.79 -29.97 -16.05
N MET A 386 22.31 -29.84 -14.83
CA MET A 386 23.67 -29.38 -14.56
C MET A 386 24.69 -30.44 -15.01
N PRO A 387 25.81 -30.08 -15.67
CA PRO A 387 26.86 -31.04 -16.00
C PRO A 387 27.57 -31.56 -14.74
N ASP A 388 27.97 -32.82 -14.75
CA ASP A 388 28.80 -33.43 -13.70
C ASP A 388 30.22 -32.84 -13.69
N GLU A 389 30.96 -32.99 -12.58
CA GLU A 389 32.31 -32.41 -12.43
C GLU A 389 33.28 -32.92 -13.53
N GLU A 390 33.16 -34.18 -13.96
CA GLU A 390 33.99 -34.75 -15.03
C GLU A 390 33.65 -34.17 -16.42
N ASP A 391 32.35 -33.97 -16.73
CA ASP A 391 31.89 -33.33 -17.99
C ASP A 391 32.24 -31.83 -18.04
N SER A 392 32.37 -31.18 -16.87
CA SER A 392 32.75 -29.77 -16.78
C SER A 392 34.17 -29.47 -17.28
N GLU A 393 35.07 -30.48 -17.28
CA GLU A 393 36.40 -30.36 -17.89
C GLU A 393 36.35 -30.54 -19.42
N GLU A 394 35.48 -31.38 -19.99
CA GLU A 394 35.29 -31.46 -21.45
C GLU A 394 34.58 -30.21 -22.00
N LEU A 395 33.53 -29.71 -21.33
CA LEU A 395 32.81 -28.47 -21.70
C LEU A 395 33.62 -27.17 -21.46
N SER A 396 34.84 -27.29 -20.91
CA SER A 396 35.79 -26.18 -20.80
C SER A 396 37.16 -26.45 -21.45
N ALA A 397 37.29 -27.55 -22.19
CA ALA A 397 38.50 -27.89 -22.94
C ALA A 397 38.65 -27.01 -24.20
N PRO A 398 39.85 -26.50 -24.51
CA PRO A 398 40.08 -25.72 -25.73
C PRO A 398 39.99 -26.63 -26.96
N ASN A 399 39.25 -26.17 -27.98
CA ASN A 399 39.12 -26.87 -29.26
C ASN A 399 40.35 -26.62 -30.15
N ASP A 400 41.47 -27.25 -29.79
CA ASP A 400 42.84 -27.00 -30.29
C ASP A 400 43.14 -27.52 -31.72
N ASP A 401 42.19 -27.40 -32.66
CA ASP A 401 42.36 -27.84 -34.07
C ASP A 401 42.82 -26.70 -35.01
N ALA A 402 43.33 -25.58 -34.46
CA ALA A 402 43.69 -24.36 -35.20
C ALA A 402 45.19 -23.97 -35.16
N LEU A 403 46.03 -24.59 -34.31
CA LEU A 403 47.41 -24.10 -34.03
C LEU A 403 48.53 -25.16 -34.08
N ALA A 404 48.29 -26.33 -34.67
CA ALA A 404 49.28 -27.40 -34.80
C ALA A 404 50.20 -27.27 -36.04
N ALA A 405 50.95 -26.16 -36.16
CA ALA A 405 51.77 -25.85 -37.35
C ALA A 405 53.27 -25.55 -37.08
N ALA A 406 53.84 -25.97 -35.95
CA ALA A 406 55.28 -25.87 -35.67
C ALA A 406 55.81 -26.95 -34.70
N ALA A 407 57.14 -27.13 -34.69
CA ALA A 407 57.93 -27.87 -33.68
C ALA A 407 57.69 -29.40 -33.53
N THR A 408 58.19 -30.16 -34.50
CA THR A 408 58.40 -31.63 -34.40
C THR A 408 59.45 -32.03 -33.33
N THR A 409 59.35 -33.28 -32.82
CA THR A 409 60.42 -34.14 -32.22
C THR A 409 60.48 -34.23 -30.68
N GLY A 410 60.40 -35.43 -30.08
CA GLY A 410 60.61 -35.59 -28.62
C GLY A 410 60.17 -36.90 -27.91
N GLU A 411 60.35 -38.07 -28.52
CA GLU A 411 60.02 -39.41 -28.00
C GLU A 411 60.06 -39.71 -26.46
N THR A 412 58.99 -40.39 -25.97
CA THR A 412 59.03 -41.66 -25.18
C THR A 412 58.88 -41.71 -23.62
N ARG A 413 57.93 -42.57 -23.19
CA ARG A 413 57.77 -43.36 -21.91
C ARG A 413 57.11 -42.76 -20.64
N ILE A 414 55.82 -43.11 -20.46
CA ILE A 414 55.29 -44.09 -19.47
C ILE A 414 56.05 -44.24 -18.13
N ALA A 415 55.40 -43.90 -16.99
CA ALA A 415 55.04 -44.85 -15.91
C ALA A 415 54.44 -44.21 -14.62
N ASN A 416 53.23 -44.67 -14.25
CA ASN A 416 52.77 -45.03 -12.90
C ASN A 416 53.08 -44.17 -11.63
N HIS A 417 51.99 -43.61 -11.10
CA HIS A 417 51.35 -44.06 -9.84
C HIS A 417 51.73 -43.39 -8.48
N ARG A 418 50.66 -43.00 -7.75
CA ARG A 418 50.49 -43.03 -6.28
C ARG A 418 51.07 -41.89 -5.42
N ILE A 419 50.15 -41.00 -5.03
CA ILE A 419 49.83 -40.58 -3.65
C ILE A 419 50.88 -40.92 -2.58
N GLU A 420 51.48 -39.90 -1.97
CA GLU A 420 51.64 -39.88 -0.50
C GLU A 420 51.73 -38.45 0.06
N THR A 421 51.32 -38.28 1.32
CA THR A 421 51.13 -36.99 2.00
C THR A 421 52.35 -36.58 2.82
N ASN A 422 52.68 -35.29 2.92
CA ASN A 422 52.67 -34.52 4.20
C ASN A 422 53.33 -33.13 4.14
N PHE A 423 52.95 -32.30 5.13
CA PHE A 423 53.72 -31.19 5.75
C PHE A 423 55.25 -31.44 5.77
N ARG A 424 56.15 -30.45 5.69
CA ARG A 424 56.35 -29.34 6.66
C ARG A 424 57.59 -28.48 6.27
N GLY A 425 57.71 -27.26 6.84
CA GLY A 425 58.88 -26.37 6.75
C GLY A 425 58.61 -25.20 5.79
N GLU A 426 58.65 -23.92 6.17
CA GLU A 426 59.71 -23.12 6.85
C GLU A 426 60.93 -22.83 5.97
N GLU A 427 60.95 -21.66 5.32
CA GLU A 427 61.98 -20.64 5.56
C GLU A 427 61.45 -19.24 5.17
N LEU A 428 62.04 -18.20 5.77
CA LEU A 428 61.81 -16.78 5.49
C LEU A 428 63.10 -16.23 4.87
N ASP A 429 63.00 -15.24 3.99
CA ASP A 429 64.00 -14.16 3.87
C ASP A 429 63.38 -12.96 3.14
N ASP A 430 63.87 -11.75 3.45
CA ASP A 430 63.35 -10.47 2.96
C ASP A 430 63.82 -10.15 1.53
N VAL A 431 63.01 -9.40 0.74
CA VAL A 431 63.40 -8.05 0.21
C VAL A 431 62.28 -7.29 -0.52
N ASP A 432 62.13 -6.02 -0.12
CA ASP A 432 61.85 -4.79 -0.91
C ASP A 432 60.49 -4.53 -1.60
N ASP A 433 60.04 -3.26 -1.53
CA ASP A 433 58.80 -2.75 -2.13
C ASP A 433 59.03 -2.26 -3.58
N GLY A 434 58.51 -2.99 -4.57
CA GLY A 434 58.58 -2.63 -5.99
C GLY A 434 57.21 -2.37 -6.61
N LEU A 435 56.81 -1.11 -6.75
CA LEU A 435 55.55 -0.70 -7.39
C LEU A 435 55.68 -0.64 -8.92
N ASP A 436 55.45 -1.76 -9.60
CA ASP A 436 55.19 -1.81 -11.05
C ASP A 436 53.92 -2.63 -11.34
N GLY A 437 52.82 -1.92 -11.62
CA GLY A 437 51.51 -2.51 -11.84
C GLY A 437 51.25 -2.92 -13.30
N GLU A 438 51.75 -4.09 -13.71
CA GLU A 438 51.31 -4.74 -14.95
C GLU A 438 49.77 -4.93 -14.95
N PRO A 439 49.07 -4.60 -16.05
CA PRO A 439 47.62 -4.72 -16.11
C PRO A 439 47.20 -6.18 -16.05
N LEU A 440 46.23 -6.50 -15.19
CA LEU A 440 45.65 -7.84 -15.05
C LEU A 440 44.97 -8.29 -16.35
N GLN A 441 45.72 -8.95 -17.23
CA GLN A 441 45.18 -9.67 -18.38
C GLN A 441 44.29 -10.81 -17.87
N ARG A 442 42.98 -10.54 -17.78
CA ARG A 442 41.96 -11.58 -17.60
C ARG A 442 42.04 -12.52 -18.79
N SER A 443 42.61 -13.71 -18.60
CA SER A 443 42.56 -14.77 -19.60
C SER A 443 41.09 -15.08 -19.92
N ARG A 444 40.70 -14.90 -21.19
CA ARG A 444 39.34 -15.25 -21.64
C ARG A 444 39.18 -16.77 -21.51
N ARG A 445 38.43 -17.22 -20.49
CA ARG A 445 37.91 -18.59 -20.41
C ARG A 445 36.80 -18.72 -21.45
N THR A 446 37.02 -19.54 -22.46
CA THR A 446 36.07 -19.81 -23.57
C THR A 446 35.34 -21.11 -23.31
N GLY A 447 34.34 -21.07 -22.44
CA GLY A 447 33.48 -22.20 -22.09
C GLY A 447 32.24 -21.71 -21.34
N LEU A 448 31.11 -22.38 -21.56
CA LEU A 448 29.79 -21.92 -21.12
C LEU A 448 29.72 -21.73 -19.59
N ARG A 449 29.56 -20.48 -19.13
CA ARG A 449 29.49 -20.19 -17.69
C ARG A 449 28.09 -20.43 -17.13
N ILE A 450 27.88 -21.62 -16.59
CA ILE A 450 26.71 -21.95 -15.77
C ILE A 450 27.00 -21.57 -14.31
N GLU A 451 26.23 -20.62 -13.74
CA GLU A 451 26.21 -20.39 -12.29
C GLU A 451 25.35 -21.46 -11.60
N PRO A 452 25.84 -22.14 -10.55
CA PRO A 452 25.04 -23.11 -9.81
C PRO A 452 23.91 -22.41 -9.02
N PRO A 453 22.87 -23.15 -8.60
CA PRO A 453 21.75 -22.57 -7.85
C PRO A 453 22.22 -21.76 -6.63
N ARG A 454 21.69 -20.54 -6.46
CA ARG A 454 22.04 -19.58 -5.37
C ARG A 454 21.59 -20.02 -3.96
N ASN A 455 21.35 -21.31 -3.78
CA ASN A 455 21.24 -22.01 -2.50
C ASN A 455 22.57 -22.69 -2.08
N LEU A 456 23.58 -22.76 -2.96
CA LEU A 456 24.88 -23.41 -2.71
C LEU A 456 26.09 -22.46 -2.75
N VAL A 457 26.00 -21.29 -3.38
CA VAL A 457 27.08 -20.29 -3.45
C VAL A 457 26.56 -18.91 -3.01
N GLY A 458 27.35 -18.19 -2.22
CA GLY A 458 27.03 -16.85 -1.72
C GLY A 458 27.94 -15.76 -2.28
N GLY A 459 27.38 -14.58 -2.52
CA GLY A 459 28.08 -13.41 -3.04
C GLY A 459 27.27 -12.65 -4.09
N SER A 460 27.34 -11.32 -4.06
CA SER A 460 26.82 -10.40 -5.09
C SER A 460 27.93 -9.39 -5.42
N PRO A 461 27.81 -8.51 -6.43
CA PRO A 461 26.91 -7.34 -6.36
C PRO A 461 25.93 -7.35 -7.55
N ASP A 462 25.36 -6.28 -8.14
CA ASP A 462 25.30 -4.84 -7.81
C ASP A 462 23.97 -4.23 -8.31
N ALA A 463 23.71 -2.95 -8.03
CA ALA A 463 22.61 -2.15 -8.60
C ALA A 463 22.87 -0.62 -8.46
N PRO A 464 22.36 0.24 -9.34
CA PRO A 464 22.71 1.67 -9.38
C PRO A 464 22.18 2.50 -8.20
N THR A 465 22.85 3.62 -7.92
CA THR A 465 22.60 4.48 -6.76
C THR A 465 21.46 5.49 -6.96
N PHE A 466 20.54 5.54 -5.99
CA PHE A 466 19.57 6.63 -5.81
C PHE A 466 19.90 7.44 -4.54
N GLU A 467 19.22 8.58 -4.33
CA GLU A 467 19.40 9.41 -3.13
C GLU A 467 19.16 8.62 -1.81
N PRO A 468 19.89 8.94 -0.73
CA PRO A 468 19.81 8.18 0.53
C PRO A 468 18.45 8.37 1.21
N SER A 469 17.61 7.33 1.13
CA SER A 469 16.35 7.17 1.87
C SER A 469 16.45 7.66 3.34
N PRO A 470 15.38 8.22 3.94
CA PRO A 470 15.33 8.57 5.36
C PRO A 470 15.73 7.44 6.32
N ALA A 471 15.60 6.17 5.91
CA ALA A 471 16.11 5.02 6.67
C ALA A 471 17.65 4.97 6.75
N ALA A 472 18.35 5.39 5.69
CA ALA A 472 19.82 5.47 5.66
C ALA A 472 20.35 6.70 6.43
N ALA A 473 19.59 7.79 6.48
CA ALA A 473 19.98 9.00 7.23
C ALA A 473 20.19 8.72 8.73
N ARG A 474 19.20 8.13 9.41
CA ARG A 474 19.30 7.82 10.86
C ARG A 474 20.40 6.81 11.20
N LEU A 475 20.70 5.87 10.32
CA LEU A 475 21.82 4.94 10.50
C LEU A 475 23.18 5.64 10.34
N LYS A 476 23.28 6.59 9.41
CA LYS A 476 24.47 7.44 9.20
C LYS A 476 24.71 8.40 10.37
N GLU A 477 23.65 8.95 10.95
CA GLU A 477 23.68 9.75 12.19
C GLU A 477 24.14 8.93 13.40
N ALA A 478 23.64 7.71 13.55
CA ALA A 478 24.12 6.75 14.56
C ALA A 478 25.55 6.22 14.30
N GLY A 479 26.20 6.62 13.20
CA GLY A 479 27.57 6.24 12.85
C GLY A 479 27.71 4.80 12.34
N PHE A 480 26.61 4.13 11.97
CA PHE A 480 26.62 2.75 11.48
C PHE A 480 26.73 2.69 9.95
N SER A 481 27.40 1.66 9.44
CA SER A 481 27.27 1.24 8.04
C SER A 481 26.07 0.30 7.88
N ALA A 482 25.54 0.15 6.66
CA ALA A 482 24.41 -0.75 6.40
C ALA A 482 24.69 -2.19 6.89
N ALA A 483 25.84 -2.76 6.51
CA ALA A 483 26.26 -4.10 6.95
C ALA A 483 26.41 -4.22 8.49
N LEU A 484 26.84 -3.18 9.20
CA LEU A 484 26.89 -3.19 10.66
C LEU A 484 25.48 -3.12 11.27
N ALA A 485 24.59 -2.29 10.71
CA ALA A 485 23.20 -2.22 11.13
C ALA A 485 22.47 -3.56 10.90
N ASP A 486 22.79 -4.28 9.83
CA ASP A 486 22.22 -5.59 9.51
C ASP A 486 22.67 -6.67 10.49
N ASP A 487 23.95 -6.74 10.84
CA ASP A 487 24.43 -7.70 11.85
C ASP A 487 23.91 -7.38 13.26
N LEU A 488 23.76 -6.10 13.60
CA LEU A 488 23.15 -5.67 14.86
C LEU A 488 21.64 -6.02 14.88
N ARG A 489 20.90 -5.80 13.78
CA ARG A 489 19.52 -6.28 13.60
C ARG A 489 19.41 -7.79 13.79
N ALA A 490 20.24 -8.55 13.08
CA ALA A 490 20.28 -10.00 13.12
C ALA A 490 20.56 -10.53 14.54
N THR A 491 21.54 -9.94 15.23
CA THR A 491 21.91 -10.29 16.61
C THR A 491 20.78 -9.99 17.59
N ARG A 492 20.21 -8.78 17.53
CA ARG A 492 19.09 -8.36 18.39
C ARG A 492 17.86 -9.23 18.18
N HIS A 493 17.56 -9.55 16.92
CA HIS A 493 16.47 -10.45 16.55
C HIS A 493 16.68 -11.86 17.09
N GLN A 494 17.86 -12.48 16.90
CA GLN A 494 18.15 -13.81 17.47
C GLN A 494 17.95 -13.85 19.00
N ILE A 495 18.31 -12.78 19.70
CA ILE A 495 18.07 -12.65 21.15
C ILE A 495 16.56 -12.55 21.43
N LEU A 496 15.83 -11.67 20.75
CA LEU A 496 14.37 -11.53 20.91
C LEU A 496 13.63 -12.86 20.63
N GLN A 497 14.05 -13.61 19.61
CA GLN A 497 13.52 -14.93 19.30
C GLN A 497 13.75 -15.94 20.44
N ALA A 498 14.94 -15.95 21.03
CA ALA A 498 15.30 -16.85 22.13
C ALA A 498 14.49 -16.56 23.42
N HIS A 499 14.04 -15.32 23.61
CA HIS A 499 13.13 -14.94 24.70
C HIS A 499 11.66 -15.23 24.35
N LEU A 500 11.16 -14.83 23.17
CA LEU A 500 9.75 -15.03 22.80
C LEU A 500 9.37 -16.51 22.65
N SER A 501 10.30 -17.35 22.22
CA SER A 501 10.11 -18.82 22.22
C SER A 501 10.15 -19.47 23.61
N ALA A 502 10.34 -18.69 24.68
CA ALA A 502 10.17 -19.12 26.07
C ALA A 502 8.91 -18.52 26.75
N ASP A 503 8.26 -17.52 26.15
CA ASP A 503 7.10 -16.82 26.70
C ASP A 503 5.87 -16.99 25.80
N PHE A 504 5.07 -18.02 26.09
CA PHE A 504 3.83 -18.28 25.38
C PHE A 504 2.81 -17.14 25.53
N GLU A 505 2.73 -16.48 26.69
CA GLU A 505 1.72 -15.45 26.94
C GLU A 505 1.99 -14.21 26.07
N THR A 506 3.25 -13.76 26.00
CA THR A 506 3.63 -12.65 25.10
C THR A 506 3.56 -13.06 23.63
N ALA A 507 3.87 -14.31 23.28
CA ALA A 507 3.71 -14.82 21.91
C ALA A 507 2.23 -14.87 21.48
N PHE A 508 1.34 -15.32 22.37
CA PHE A 508 -0.09 -15.39 22.14
C PHE A 508 -0.70 -13.99 21.96
N ASP A 509 -0.39 -13.07 22.87
CA ASP A 509 -0.87 -11.68 22.78
C ASP A 509 -0.41 -10.98 21.49
N LEU A 510 0.83 -11.23 21.02
CA LEU A 510 1.33 -10.66 19.74
C LEU A 510 0.59 -11.18 18.51
N VAL A 511 0.31 -12.49 18.45
CA VAL A 511 -0.44 -13.09 17.33
C VAL A 511 -1.90 -12.66 17.39
N LEU A 512 -2.52 -12.68 18.58
CA LEU A 512 -3.90 -12.22 18.78
C LEU A 512 -4.04 -10.74 18.40
N TYR A 513 -3.08 -9.89 18.79
CA TYR A 513 -3.04 -8.48 18.37
C TYR A 513 -2.97 -8.34 16.85
N SER A 514 -2.08 -9.11 16.20
CA SER A 514 -1.92 -9.08 14.73
C SER A 514 -3.18 -9.54 14.00
N MET A 515 -3.83 -10.62 14.48
CA MET A 515 -5.12 -11.11 13.96
C MET A 515 -6.24 -10.09 14.18
N CYS A 516 -6.30 -9.44 15.34
CA CYS A 516 -7.30 -8.40 15.62
C CYS A 516 -7.13 -7.16 14.72
N LEU A 517 -5.90 -6.77 14.38
CA LEU A 517 -5.65 -5.73 13.38
C LEU A 517 -6.07 -6.16 11.96
N GLU A 518 -5.93 -7.43 11.61
CA GLU A 518 -6.31 -7.95 10.28
C GLU A 518 -7.83 -8.13 10.12
N VAL A 519 -8.53 -8.54 11.17
CA VAL A 519 -9.98 -8.80 11.14
C VAL A 519 -10.82 -7.56 11.49
N PHE A 520 -10.36 -6.71 12.40
CA PHE A 520 -11.13 -5.54 12.91
C PHE A 520 -10.46 -4.19 12.66
N GLY A 521 -9.25 -4.16 12.09
CA GLY A 521 -8.53 -2.92 11.78
C GLY A 521 -8.95 -2.30 10.44
N ILE A 522 -8.64 -0.99 10.29
CA ILE A 522 -8.91 -0.24 9.06
C ILE A 522 -7.58 0.24 8.46
N GLY A 523 -7.18 -0.38 7.34
CA GLY A 523 -6.10 0.08 6.46
C GLY A 523 -4.78 -0.71 6.55
N TYR A 524 -3.94 -0.53 5.54
CA TYR A 524 -2.60 -1.11 5.46
C TYR A 524 -1.66 -0.47 6.49
N ARG A 525 -1.32 -1.21 7.54
CA ARG A 525 -0.28 -0.84 8.51
C ARG A 525 0.83 -1.90 8.52
N ALA A 526 2.02 -1.51 8.97
CA ALA A 526 3.05 -2.47 9.36
C ALA A 526 2.48 -3.44 10.42
N ARG A 527 2.93 -4.69 10.38
CA ARG A 527 2.50 -5.76 11.28
C ARG A 527 3.71 -6.16 12.14
N PRO A 528 3.59 -6.33 13.46
CA PRO A 528 4.71 -6.74 14.30
C PRO A 528 5.14 -8.20 14.04
N ILE A 529 4.22 -9.02 13.50
CA ILE A 529 4.44 -10.40 13.05
C ILE A 529 3.78 -10.58 11.68
N ASP A 530 4.47 -11.23 10.74
CA ASP A 530 3.83 -11.72 9.52
C ASP A 530 3.22 -13.11 9.79
N VAL A 531 1.91 -13.24 9.53
CA VAL A 531 1.17 -14.50 9.67
C VAL A 531 1.50 -15.47 8.53
N SER A 532 2.11 -14.98 7.44
CA SER A 532 2.93 -15.80 6.55
C SER A 532 4.22 -16.17 7.29
N LEU A 533 4.23 -17.32 7.98
CA LEU A 533 5.36 -17.81 8.80
C LEU A 533 6.61 -18.18 7.97
N ARG A 534 7.27 -17.15 7.41
CA ARG A 534 8.57 -17.23 6.74
C ARG A 534 9.65 -16.88 7.75
N PRO A 535 10.57 -17.79 8.11
CA PRO A 535 11.69 -17.46 8.98
C PRO A 535 12.51 -16.32 8.38
N ALA A 536 12.71 -15.23 9.13
CA ALA A 536 13.43 -14.06 8.66
C ALA A 536 14.90 -14.42 8.33
N MET A 537 15.21 -14.59 7.04
CA MET A 537 16.46 -15.20 6.59
C MET A 537 17.66 -14.26 6.68
N THR A 538 18.53 -14.49 7.67
CA THR A 538 19.89 -13.93 7.67
C THR A 538 20.79 -14.76 6.74
N GLN A 539 21.17 -14.18 5.59
CA GLN A 539 22.14 -14.79 4.67
C GLN A 539 23.58 -14.32 4.94
N GLY A 540 23.80 -13.04 5.25
CA GLY A 540 25.15 -12.50 5.57
C GLY A 540 25.65 -12.84 6.98
N SER A 541 24.87 -12.56 8.01
CA SER A 541 25.31 -12.58 9.42
C SER A 541 25.53 -13.97 10.05
N ARG A 542 25.55 -15.06 9.26
CA ARG A 542 25.41 -16.44 9.79
C ARG A 542 26.55 -16.84 10.71
N ASP A 543 27.77 -16.39 10.43
CA ASP A 543 28.95 -16.69 11.22
C ASP A 543 28.93 -15.94 12.57
N HIS A 544 28.56 -14.66 12.58
CA HIS A 544 28.38 -13.87 13.82
C HIS A 544 27.23 -14.38 14.71
N LEU A 545 26.26 -15.09 14.14
CA LEU A 545 25.14 -15.72 14.86
C LEU A 545 25.46 -17.14 15.39
N SER A 546 26.61 -17.71 15.01
CA SER A 546 27.04 -19.05 15.42
C SER A 546 27.62 -19.04 16.84
N GLY A 547 27.25 -20.02 17.66
CA GLY A 547 27.86 -20.19 18.99
C GLY A 547 27.52 -19.08 20.01
N THR A 548 26.54 -18.22 19.73
CA THR A 548 26.07 -17.21 20.69
C THR A 548 25.30 -17.86 21.86
N LYS A 549 25.00 -17.08 22.92
CA LYS A 549 24.12 -17.55 24.00
C LYS A 549 22.68 -17.74 23.52
N ALA A 550 22.19 -16.87 22.63
CA ALA A 550 20.84 -16.97 22.07
C ALA A 550 20.70 -18.17 21.13
N GLU A 551 21.71 -18.46 20.30
CA GLU A 551 21.73 -19.65 19.44
C GLU A 551 21.67 -20.95 20.27
N ARG A 552 22.41 -21.03 21.38
CA ARG A 552 22.33 -22.17 22.33
C ARG A 552 20.95 -22.31 22.97
N MET A 553 20.27 -21.21 23.28
CA MET A 553 18.90 -21.25 23.80
C MET A 553 17.94 -21.78 22.75
N LEU A 554 17.94 -21.21 21.54
CA LEU A 554 17.08 -21.65 20.43
C LEU A 554 17.31 -23.12 20.05
N LYS A 555 18.57 -23.59 20.05
CA LYS A 555 18.91 -25.00 19.86
C LYS A 555 18.34 -25.89 20.98
N LYS A 556 18.45 -25.47 22.25
CA LYS A 556 17.84 -26.19 23.39
C LYS A 556 16.32 -26.24 23.25
N GLN A 557 15.67 -25.08 23.11
CA GLN A 557 14.22 -24.95 22.97
C GLN A 557 13.70 -25.84 21.84
N LYS A 558 14.32 -25.78 20.66
CA LYS A 558 13.96 -26.63 19.51
C LYS A 558 14.11 -28.12 19.80
N SER A 559 15.12 -28.54 20.57
CA SER A 559 15.32 -29.95 20.95
C SER A 559 14.34 -30.47 22.00
N GLU A 560 13.61 -29.58 22.67
CA GLU A 560 12.56 -29.92 23.66
C GLU A 560 11.16 -30.01 23.02
N LEU A 561 10.99 -29.60 21.75
CA LEU A 561 9.72 -29.65 21.02
C LEU A 561 9.34 -31.08 20.56
N LYS A 562 8.05 -31.40 20.63
CA LYS A 562 7.48 -32.58 19.97
C LYS A 562 7.24 -32.31 18.49
N LEU A 563 8.08 -32.90 17.63
CA LEU A 563 7.99 -32.76 16.17
C LEU A 563 7.73 -34.08 15.44
N ASP A 564 7.68 -35.21 16.15
CA ASP A 564 7.54 -36.57 15.58
C ASP A 564 6.28 -36.73 14.71
N TRP A 565 5.21 -36.01 15.05
CA TRP A 565 3.94 -35.97 14.30
C TRP A 565 4.09 -35.46 12.86
N MET A 566 5.11 -34.64 12.57
CA MET A 566 5.38 -34.12 11.23
C MET A 566 5.87 -35.20 10.24
N GLY A 567 6.29 -36.37 10.75
CA GLY A 567 6.72 -37.51 9.94
C GLY A 567 5.61 -38.51 9.60
N LEU A 568 4.36 -38.25 10.04
CA LEU A 568 3.22 -39.13 9.80
C LEU A 568 2.54 -38.83 8.44
N PRO A 569 1.85 -39.81 7.84
CA PRO A 569 1.02 -39.57 6.67
C PRO A 569 -0.21 -38.72 7.03
N LYS A 570 -0.76 -38.00 6.05
CA LYS A 570 -2.03 -37.27 6.21
C LYS A 570 -3.21 -38.25 6.21
N PRO A 571 -4.19 -38.13 7.12
CA PRO A 571 -4.39 -37.07 8.13
C PRO A 571 -3.89 -37.43 9.55
N ASP A 572 -3.09 -38.48 9.70
CA ASP A 572 -2.60 -38.94 11.02
C ASP A 572 -1.62 -37.94 11.65
N ASP A 573 -0.92 -37.14 10.83
CA ASP A 573 -0.13 -35.97 11.24
C ASP A 573 -0.95 -34.96 12.04
N PHE A 574 -2.12 -34.57 11.53
CA PHE A 574 -3.05 -33.66 12.18
C PHE A 574 -3.69 -34.30 13.42
N ALA A 575 -4.05 -35.59 13.36
CA ALA A 575 -4.59 -36.30 14.51
C ALA A 575 -3.58 -36.37 15.68
N ALA A 576 -2.30 -36.60 15.39
CA ALA A 576 -1.22 -36.61 16.37
C ALA A 576 -0.93 -35.19 16.93
N LEU A 577 -0.94 -34.15 16.09
CA LEU A 577 -0.86 -32.75 16.55
C LEU A 577 -2.03 -32.41 17.50
N CYS A 578 -3.25 -32.82 17.16
CA CYS A 578 -4.42 -32.65 18.03
C CYS A 578 -4.30 -33.42 19.36
N ALA A 579 -3.56 -34.53 19.40
CA ALA A 579 -3.37 -35.34 20.61
C ALA A 579 -2.31 -34.80 21.60
N LEU A 580 -1.46 -33.85 21.20
CA LEU A 580 -0.48 -33.21 22.09
C LEU A 580 -1.15 -32.50 23.29
N SER A 581 -0.42 -32.37 24.41
CA SER A 581 -0.88 -31.59 25.56
C SER A 581 -0.98 -30.08 25.26
N ALA A 582 -1.58 -29.32 26.18
CA ALA A 582 -1.65 -27.87 26.07
C ALA A 582 -0.24 -27.26 26.05
N ASP A 583 0.59 -27.62 27.02
CA ASP A 583 1.97 -27.15 27.20
C ASP A 583 2.84 -27.43 25.95
N GLU A 584 2.72 -28.63 25.35
CA GLU A 584 3.43 -28.98 24.10
C GLU A 584 2.97 -28.12 22.91
N LYS A 585 1.66 -27.83 22.80
CA LYS A 585 1.12 -26.93 21.77
C LYS A 585 1.54 -25.47 22.01
N GLN A 586 1.58 -25.03 23.27
CA GLN A 586 2.05 -23.69 23.66
C GLN A 586 3.53 -23.50 23.32
N ALA A 587 4.38 -24.50 23.58
CA ALA A 587 5.80 -24.46 23.22
C ALA A 587 6.01 -24.43 21.69
N LEU A 588 5.27 -25.25 20.93
CA LEU A 588 5.28 -25.22 19.46
C LEU A 588 4.82 -23.86 18.93
N PHE A 589 3.74 -23.30 19.49
CA PHE A 589 3.20 -22.00 19.12
C PHE A 589 4.20 -20.87 19.39
N ALA A 590 4.74 -20.76 20.60
CA ALA A 590 5.70 -19.72 20.97
C ALA A 590 6.97 -19.78 20.10
N PHE A 591 7.47 -20.99 19.82
CA PHE A 591 8.61 -21.20 18.94
C PHE A 591 8.32 -20.81 17.49
N ALA A 592 7.14 -21.15 16.95
CA ALA A 592 6.72 -20.74 15.60
C ALA A 592 6.55 -19.21 15.50
N THR A 593 5.85 -18.60 16.46
CA THR A 593 5.62 -17.15 16.55
C THR A 593 6.93 -16.36 16.58
N ALA A 594 7.94 -16.82 17.33
CA ALA A 594 9.26 -16.21 17.33
C ALA A 594 9.92 -16.16 15.93
N HIS A 595 9.62 -17.09 15.03
CA HIS A 595 10.17 -17.08 13.67
C HIS A 595 9.44 -16.14 12.70
N GLY A 596 8.27 -15.62 13.05
CA GLY A 596 7.50 -14.62 12.28
C GLY A 596 7.78 -13.16 12.66
N LEU A 597 8.67 -12.90 13.63
CA LEU A 597 9.08 -11.54 14.04
C LEU A 597 9.82 -10.80 12.92
N ILE A 598 9.66 -9.47 12.87
CA ILE A 598 10.45 -8.59 11.99
C ILE A 598 11.83 -8.27 12.59
N GLN A 599 12.82 -8.02 11.73
CA GLN A 599 14.19 -7.62 12.13
C GLN A 599 14.36 -6.09 12.18
N GLN A 600 14.49 -5.53 13.37
CA GLN A 600 14.65 -4.07 13.59
C GLN A 600 15.62 -3.71 14.72
N LEU A 601 16.28 -2.56 14.58
CA LEU A 601 16.82 -1.78 15.71
C LEU A 601 15.80 -0.70 16.09
N ALA A 602 15.75 -0.29 17.35
CA ALA A 602 14.81 0.76 17.79
C ALA A 602 15.10 2.16 17.20
N ILE A 603 16.25 2.34 16.53
CA ILE A 603 16.59 3.58 15.79
C ILE A 603 16.13 3.57 14.33
N ASN A 604 15.62 2.44 13.82
CA ASN A 604 15.15 2.37 12.43
C ASN A 604 13.94 3.29 12.23
N HIS A 605 13.89 4.00 11.11
CA HIS A 605 12.75 4.86 10.76
C HIS A 605 11.40 4.12 10.79
N SER A 606 11.40 2.83 10.43
CA SER A 606 10.24 1.95 10.41
C SER A 606 10.28 0.86 11.50
N ALA A 607 10.80 1.17 12.70
CA ALA A 607 10.70 0.26 13.84
C ALA A 607 9.25 0.16 14.32
N ASP A 608 8.71 -1.05 14.42
CA ASP A 608 7.38 -1.29 14.97
C ASP A 608 7.41 -1.17 16.51
N PRO A 609 6.62 -0.26 17.12
CA PRO A 609 6.65 -0.03 18.56
C PRO A 609 6.08 -1.20 19.39
N VAL A 610 5.28 -2.09 18.79
CA VAL A 610 4.71 -3.26 19.48
C VAL A 610 5.78 -4.33 19.71
N VAL A 611 6.71 -4.48 18.75
CA VAL A 611 7.91 -5.33 18.91
C VAL A 611 8.81 -4.81 20.05
N GLU A 612 8.90 -3.49 20.19
CA GLU A 612 9.65 -2.86 21.29
C GLU A 612 8.98 -3.11 22.66
N SER A 613 7.67 -2.88 22.77
CA SER A 613 6.90 -3.18 23.99
C SER A 613 6.86 -4.66 24.35
N ALA A 614 6.95 -5.57 23.37
CA ALA A 614 7.10 -7.00 23.63
C ALA A 614 8.47 -7.33 24.28
N GLY A 615 9.56 -6.74 23.76
CA GLY A 615 10.89 -6.88 24.36
C GLY A 615 10.99 -6.26 25.76
N GLU A 616 10.29 -5.15 26.01
CA GLU A 616 10.12 -4.54 27.34
C GLU A 616 9.34 -5.47 28.29
N ARG A 617 8.20 -6.01 27.86
CA ARG A 617 7.36 -6.95 28.63
C ARG A 617 8.10 -8.22 29.04
N MET A 618 8.83 -8.84 28.10
CA MET A 618 9.68 -10.00 28.35
C MET A 618 10.97 -9.67 29.13
N LYS A 619 11.30 -8.38 29.30
CA LYS A 619 12.53 -7.87 29.94
C LYS A 619 13.79 -8.44 29.27
N VAL A 620 13.82 -8.35 27.94
CA VAL A 620 14.87 -8.92 27.08
C VAL A 620 16.21 -8.21 27.32
N ASP A 621 16.99 -8.73 28.26
CA ASP A 621 18.31 -8.22 28.58
C ASP A 621 19.32 -8.58 27.46
N VAL A 622 19.32 -7.82 26.36
CA VAL A 622 20.26 -7.98 25.24
C VAL A 622 21.72 -8.01 25.73
N ALA A 623 22.04 -7.23 26.78
CA ALA A 623 23.36 -7.20 27.39
C ALA A 623 23.68 -8.46 28.23
N ALA A 624 22.75 -9.37 28.50
CA ALA A 624 23.06 -10.70 29.03
C ALA A 624 23.37 -11.74 27.94
N HIS A 625 23.26 -11.41 26.64
CA HIS A 625 23.43 -12.36 25.52
C HIS A 625 24.46 -11.92 24.48
N TRP A 626 24.75 -10.62 24.33
CA TRP A 626 25.78 -10.09 23.43
C TRP A 626 26.60 -8.96 24.07
N ARG A 627 27.84 -8.77 23.61
CA ARG A 627 28.75 -7.67 23.96
C ARG A 627 29.41 -7.14 22.68
N PRO A 628 29.68 -5.82 22.57
CA PRO A 628 30.47 -5.28 21.48
C PRO A 628 31.94 -5.70 21.62
N THR A 629 32.47 -6.33 20.58
CA THR A 629 33.87 -6.77 20.45
C THR A 629 34.62 -5.89 19.45
N ALA A 630 35.93 -6.07 19.37
CA ALA A 630 36.78 -5.45 18.36
C ALA A 630 36.42 -5.94 16.95
N SER A 631 36.07 -7.21 16.76
CA SER A 631 35.62 -7.75 15.47
C SER A 631 34.23 -7.26 15.07
N ASP A 632 33.25 -7.37 15.97
CA ASP A 632 31.83 -7.32 15.57
C ASP A 632 31.26 -5.91 15.63
N TYR A 633 31.88 -4.99 16.37
CA TYR A 633 31.41 -3.61 16.54
C TYR A 633 32.51 -2.55 16.51
N PHE A 634 33.48 -2.56 17.44
CA PHE A 634 34.40 -1.43 17.63
C PHE A 634 35.39 -1.24 16.48
N GLY A 635 35.79 -2.33 15.80
CA GLY A 635 36.58 -2.27 14.57
C GLY A 635 35.79 -1.80 13.34
N ARG A 636 34.45 -1.73 13.42
CA ARG A 636 33.54 -1.42 12.30
C ARG A 636 33.01 0.01 12.33
N VAL A 637 32.79 0.60 13.51
CA VAL A 637 32.45 2.04 13.67
C VAL A 637 33.63 2.98 13.35
N LYS A 638 33.40 4.30 13.31
CA LYS A 638 34.47 5.31 13.15
C LYS A 638 35.27 5.51 14.44
N LYS A 639 36.56 5.86 14.32
CA LYS A 639 37.45 6.13 15.48
C LYS A 639 36.86 7.20 16.40
N ASP A 640 36.33 8.28 15.83
CA ASP A 640 35.83 9.42 16.59
C ASP A 640 34.59 9.07 17.42
N ALA A 641 33.69 8.25 16.87
CA ALA A 641 32.53 7.72 17.59
C ALA A 641 32.93 6.78 18.74
N SER A 642 34.00 6.00 18.59
CA SER A 642 34.57 5.22 19.71
C SER A 642 35.15 6.14 20.79
N LEU A 643 35.88 7.20 20.42
CA LEU A 643 36.41 8.17 21.39
C LEU A 643 35.28 8.95 22.10
N GLU A 644 34.22 9.34 21.40
CA GLU A 644 33.03 9.96 21.98
C GLU A 644 32.28 9.01 22.93
N THR A 645 32.19 7.72 22.58
CA THR A 645 31.66 6.68 23.47
C THR A 645 32.52 6.57 24.75
N ILE A 646 33.85 6.67 24.65
CA ILE A 646 34.73 6.73 25.83
C ILE A 646 34.43 7.97 26.67
N ARG A 647 34.29 9.17 26.07
CA ARG A 647 33.98 10.41 26.80
C ARG A 647 32.69 10.28 27.61
N ALA A 648 31.63 9.76 27.00
CA ALA A 648 30.31 9.60 27.62
C ALA A 648 30.25 8.48 28.69
N MET A 649 31.11 7.47 28.59
CA MET A 649 31.02 6.26 29.43
C MET A 649 32.12 6.12 30.48
N ILE A 650 33.32 6.64 30.21
CA ILE A 650 34.53 6.48 31.03
C ILE A 650 35.13 7.87 31.39
N GLY A 651 35.06 8.84 30.48
CA GLY A 651 35.45 10.23 30.71
C GLY A 651 36.65 10.72 29.87
N GLU A 652 36.73 12.04 29.71
CA GLU A 652 37.73 12.75 28.90
C GLU A 652 39.19 12.27 29.10
N PRO A 653 39.71 12.09 30.33
CA PRO A 653 41.12 11.72 30.54
C PRO A 653 41.49 10.29 30.08
N PHE A 654 40.48 9.46 29.77
CA PHE A 654 40.68 8.17 29.11
C PHE A 654 40.61 8.34 27.58
N ALA A 655 39.69 9.16 27.07
CA ALA A 655 39.60 9.46 25.64
C ALA A 655 40.88 10.14 25.12
N ASP A 656 41.41 11.14 25.82
CA ASP A 656 42.64 11.85 25.45
C ASP A 656 43.85 10.93 25.37
N ARG A 657 43.96 9.97 26.30
CA ARG A 657 45.06 8.98 26.33
C ARG A 657 45.07 8.11 25.07
N HIS A 658 43.88 7.71 24.61
CA HIS A 658 43.70 6.80 23.49
C HIS A 658 43.40 7.53 22.16
N ALA A 659 43.32 8.87 22.17
CA ALA A 659 43.12 9.69 20.98
C ALA A 659 44.27 9.55 19.96
N GLY A 660 45.48 9.24 20.41
CA GLY A 660 46.64 8.96 19.53
C GLY A 660 46.61 7.58 18.85
N ASP A 661 45.81 6.63 19.34
CA ASP A 661 45.98 5.21 19.00
C ASP A 661 45.49 4.83 17.59
N LYS A 662 46.04 3.74 17.05
CA LYS A 662 45.54 3.11 15.82
C LYS A 662 44.15 2.52 16.07
N LYS A 663 43.25 2.58 15.07
CA LYS A 663 41.85 2.12 15.20
C LYS A 663 41.71 0.69 15.75
N ALA A 664 42.55 -0.25 15.30
CA ALA A 664 42.51 -1.64 15.76
C ALA A 664 42.80 -1.76 17.27
N PHE A 665 43.89 -1.15 17.74
CA PHE A 665 44.24 -1.13 19.16
C PHE A 665 43.18 -0.40 20.01
N LEU A 666 42.60 0.70 19.51
CA LEU A 666 41.46 1.34 20.16
C LEU A 666 40.25 0.40 20.28
N ALA A 667 40.00 -0.44 19.28
CA ALA A 667 38.91 -1.41 19.31
C ALA A 667 39.15 -2.54 20.34
N GLU A 668 40.40 -3.00 20.49
CA GLU A 668 40.81 -3.94 21.54
C GLU A 668 40.66 -3.33 22.95
N VAL A 669 41.09 -2.08 23.14
CA VAL A 669 40.91 -1.33 24.40
C VAL A 669 39.42 -1.15 24.72
N MET A 670 38.59 -0.88 23.71
CA MET A 670 37.13 -0.79 23.89
C MET A 670 36.50 -2.14 24.24
N GLU A 671 36.89 -3.24 23.60
CA GLU A 671 36.42 -4.57 23.98
C GLU A 671 36.76 -4.88 25.46
N GLY A 672 37.99 -4.63 25.89
CA GLY A 672 38.39 -4.81 27.28
C GLY A 672 37.59 -3.95 28.25
N ALA A 673 37.39 -2.66 27.94
CA ALA A 673 36.68 -1.72 28.80
C ALA A 673 35.15 -1.97 28.88
N PHE A 674 34.54 -2.55 27.84
CA PHE A 674 33.10 -2.81 27.75
C PHE A 674 32.72 -4.28 27.99
N SER A 675 33.69 -5.19 28.07
CA SER A 675 33.49 -6.61 28.37
C SER A 675 32.66 -6.86 29.64
N ASN A 676 31.95 -7.98 29.67
CA ASN A 676 31.29 -8.47 30.88
C ASN A 676 32.27 -9.08 31.90
N GLU A 677 33.49 -9.44 31.50
CA GLU A 677 34.52 -9.96 32.42
C GLU A 677 35.06 -8.87 33.35
N GLY A 678 35.26 -9.20 34.63
CA GLY A 678 35.80 -8.24 35.63
C GLY A 678 37.30 -8.00 35.50
N THR A 679 38.03 -8.98 34.95
CA THR A 679 39.47 -8.97 34.70
C THR A 679 39.84 -8.04 33.54
N ALA A 680 39.07 -8.04 32.45
CA ALA A 680 39.30 -7.20 31.29
C ALA A 680 39.14 -5.69 31.59
N ARG A 681 38.31 -5.35 32.57
CA ARG A 681 38.03 -3.97 33.03
C ARG A 681 39.00 -3.46 34.12
N ALA A 682 40.10 -4.17 34.38
CA ALA A 682 41.05 -3.82 35.43
C ALA A 682 41.68 -2.43 35.18
N GLY A 683 41.39 -1.46 36.07
CA GLY A 683 41.84 -0.08 35.96
C GLY A 683 40.71 0.94 35.78
N LEU A 684 39.48 0.50 35.49
CA LEU A 684 38.28 1.33 35.59
C LEU A 684 37.81 1.44 37.05
N ALA A 685 37.17 2.55 37.40
CA ALA A 685 36.50 2.69 38.70
C ALA A 685 35.28 1.74 38.78
N PRO A 686 34.87 1.24 39.96
CA PRO A 686 33.84 0.18 40.05
C PRO A 686 32.46 0.56 39.49
N ASP A 687 32.09 1.84 39.60
CA ASP A 687 30.89 2.45 39.04
C ASP A 687 30.97 2.56 37.50
N ILE A 688 32.11 3.05 36.97
CA ILE A 688 32.38 3.09 35.52
C ILE A 688 32.36 1.68 34.94
N ALA A 689 33.04 0.73 35.59
CA ALA A 689 33.08 -0.67 35.16
C ALA A 689 31.69 -1.33 35.18
N ALA A 690 30.81 -0.96 36.12
CA ALA A 690 29.42 -1.40 36.11
C ALA A 690 28.61 -0.76 34.97
N LYS A 691 28.86 0.53 34.67
CA LYS A 691 28.22 1.27 33.55
C LYS A 691 28.62 0.70 32.19
N THR A 692 29.91 0.50 31.92
CA THR A 692 30.40 -0.03 30.63
C THR A 692 29.96 -1.47 30.40
N ALA A 693 30.01 -2.33 31.42
CA ALA A 693 29.57 -3.71 31.33
C ALA A 693 28.04 -3.89 31.29
N ARG A 694 27.26 -2.80 31.16
CA ARG A 694 25.83 -2.79 30.86
C ARG A 694 25.49 -2.07 29.55
N TRP A 695 26.46 -1.40 28.93
CA TRP A 695 26.26 -0.55 27.76
C TRP A 695 25.90 -1.32 26.50
N LEU A 696 25.10 -0.69 25.64
CA LEU A 696 24.76 -1.18 24.31
C LEU A 696 24.80 -0.04 23.27
N PRO A 697 25.12 -0.34 22.00
CA PRO A 697 24.95 0.58 20.88
C PRO A 697 23.51 1.09 20.75
N ALA A 698 23.35 2.24 20.10
CA ALA A 698 22.03 2.84 19.85
C ALA A 698 21.09 1.83 19.13
N GLY A 699 19.87 1.70 19.64
CA GLY A 699 18.86 0.81 19.06
C GLY A 699 19.00 -0.69 19.35
N MET A 700 20.04 -1.13 20.06
CA MET A 700 20.22 -2.56 20.42
C MET A 700 19.38 -3.02 21.61
N GLY A 701 19.24 -2.19 22.65
CA GLY A 701 18.46 -2.55 23.84
C GLY A 701 16.94 -2.51 23.63
N PHE A 702 16.20 -3.10 24.56
CA PHE A 702 14.78 -2.81 24.82
C PHE A 702 14.73 -2.12 26.18
N ALA A 703 14.20 -0.90 26.28
CA ALA A 703 14.39 -0.03 27.45
C ALA A 703 13.07 0.43 28.06
N GLU A 704 12.97 0.40 29.38
CA GLU A 704 11.92 1.11 30.12
C GLU A 704 12.05 2.62 29.86
N LYS A 705 10.91 3.32 29.75
CA LYS A 705 10.87 4.80 29.62
C LYS A 705 11.40 5.49 30.89
N GLY A 706 12.72 5.64 30.97
CA GLY A 706 13.40 6.41 32.01
C GLY A 706 14.85 6.02 32.29
N ASP A 707 15.38 4.92 31.73
CA ASP A 707 16.74 4.46 32.09
C ASP A 707 17.86 5.00 31.17
N GLU A 708 18.37 6.19 31.50
CA GLU A 708 19.53 6.80 30.81
C GLU A 708 20.86 6.03 31.01
N ARG A 709 20.90 4.96 31.82
CA ARG A 709 22.15 4.29 32.24
C ARG A 709 22.67 3.28 31.21
N GLY A 710 23.13 3.79 30.07
CA GLY A 710 24.05 3.04 29.19
C GLY A 710 23.61 2.85 27.74
N VAL A 711 22.74 3.70 27.21
CA VAL A 711 22.60 3.87 25.74
C VAL A 711 23.69 4.82 25.25
N GLY A 712 24.20 4.63 24.03
CA GLY A 712 25.08 5.61 23.38
C GLY A 712 24.40 6.98 23.17
N PRO A 713 25.16 8.08 23.03
CA PRO A 713 24.58 9.40 22.84
C PRO A 713 23.76 9.48 21.55
N VAL A 714 22.52 9.92 21.66
CA VAL A 714 21.67 10.27 20.50
C VAL A 714 21.13 11.68 20.75
N SER A 715 21.49 12.62 19.87
CA SER A 715 20.91 13.96 19.88
C SER A 715 19.51 13.91 19.28
N LEU A 716 18.52 13.49 20.08
CA LEU A 716 17.11 13.48 19.67
C LEU A 716 16.57 14.90 19.53
N VAL A 717 16.76 15.48 18.33
CA VAL A 717 15.89 16.57 17.86
C VAL A 717 14.52 15.94 17.60
N ALA A 718 13.53 16.31 18.40
CA ALA A 718 12.19 15.75 18.35
C ALA A 718 11.33 16.54 17.35
N ASP A 719 11.44 16.22 16.06
CA ASP A 719 10.51 16.72 15.04
C ASP A 719 9.11 16.13 15.31
N GLN A 720 8.21 16.98 15.83
CA GLN A 720 6.82 16.64 16.13
C GLN A 720 5.88 16.90 14.95
N ASP A 721 6.30 16.64 13.72
CA ASP A 721 5.45 16.75 12.52
C ASP A 721 4.63 15.48 12.26
N ALA A 722 3.84 15.11 13.26
CA ALA A 722 2.78 14.10 13.17
C ALA A 722 1.41 14.77 12.96
N PHE A 723 1.23 15.36 11.77
CA PHE A 723 -0.04 15.78 11.14
C PHE A 723 -1.20 16.15 12.09
N SER A 724 -1.14 17.33 12.70
CA SER A 724 -2.23 17.85 13.55
C SER A 724 -3.52 18.09 12.75
N PRO A 725 -4.69 17.57 13.20
CA PRO A 725 -5.98 18.06 12.73
C PRO A 725 -6.23 19.46 13.31
N ASN A 726 -6.77 20.38 12.51
CA ASN A 726 -7.04 21.75 12.95
C ASN A 726 -8.21 21.82 13.95
N GLU A 727 -7.96 22.31 15.17
CA GLU A 727 -8.99 22.72 16.13
C GLU A 727 -8.99 24.24 16.34
N GLU A 728 -9.73 24.97 15.50
CA GLU A 728 -10.32 26.27 15.90
C GLU A 728 -11.76 26.34 15.36
N ASP A 729 -12.75 25.95 16.19
CA ASP A 729 -13.75 26.92 16.69
C ASP A 729 -14.70 26.31 17.76
N GLY A 730 -15.32 27.18 18.56
CA GLY A 730 -16.73 26.95 18.92
C GLY A 730 -17.13 26.35 20.28
N ALA A 731 -16.28 26.35 21.32
CA ALA A 731 -16.74 25.94 22.66
C ALA A 731 -17.89 26.83 23.20
N ARG A 732 -19.10 26.27 23.36
CA ARG A 732 -20.18 26.87 24.16
C ARG A 732 -20.85 25.87 25.10
N MET A 733 -20.64 26.14 26.40
CA MET A 733 -21.19 25.39 27.53
C MET A 733 -22.72 25.31 27.54
N CYS A 734 -23.24 24.16 27.97
CA CYS A 734 -24.48 24.06 28.74
C CYS A 734 -24.21 23.23 29.99
N GLU A 735 -23.84 23.89 31.09
CA GLU A 735 -23.69 23.21 32.38
C GLU A 735 -25.04 22.73 32.90
N SER A 736 -25.15 21.43 33.20
CA SER A 736 -26.19 20.90 34.08
C SER A 736 -25.62 19.76 34.91
N SER A 737 -25.38 20.04 36.19
CA SER A 737 -24.81 19.06 37.13
C SER A 737 -25.84 18.03 37.56
N LEU A 738 -25.47 16.74 37.48
CA LEU A 738 -25.99 15.73 38.40
C LEU A 738 -25.04 14.52 38.51
N TYR A 739 -24.36 14.43 39.65
CA TYR A 739 -23.55 13.28 40.04
C TYR A 739 -24.44 12.06 40.35
N VAL A 740 -24.24 10.93 39.67
CA VAL A 740 -24.65 9.59 40.13
C VAL A 740 -23.52 8.61 39.79
N ALA A 741 -23.14 7.76 40.75
CA ALA A 741 -22.02 6.83 40.58
C ALA A 741 -22.39 5.62 39.72
N VAL A 742 -21.40 5.10 38.97
CA VAL A 742 -21.51 3.83 38.24
C VAL A 742 -21.43 2.67 39.26
N PRO A 743 -22.42 1.75 39.30
CA PRO A 743 -22.38 0.60 40.21
C PRO A 743 -21.49 -0.53 39.66
N SER A 744 -20.74 -1.19 40.54
CA SER A 744 -20.04 -2.45 40.23
C SER A 744 -21.04 -3.59 40.01
N PRO A 745 -20.83 -4.50 39.03
CA PRO A 745 -21.78 -5.56 38.71
C PRO A 745 -21.77 -6.68 39.79
N ALA A 746 -22.70 -6.60 40.74
CA ALA A 746 -22.98 -7.67 41.68
C ALA A 746 -23.95 -8.71 41.09
N THR A 747 -23.58 -10.00 41.16
CA THR A 747 -24.36 -11.13 40.63
C THR A 747 -25.65 -11.39 41.42
N PRO A 748 -26.81 -11.56 40.77
CA PRO A 748 -27.99 -12.16 41.38
C PRO A 748 -28.26 -13.56 40.81
N ALA A 749 -28.62 -14.51 41.67
CA ALA A 749 -29.15 -15.82 41.29
C ALA A 749 -30.48 -16.08 42.01
N THR A 750 -31.39 -16.85 41.40
CA THR A 750 -32.16 -17.96 42.04
C THR A 750 -33.33 -18.50 41.19
N SER A 751 -33.29 -19.83 40.92
CA SER A 751 -34.43 -20.76 40.70
C SER A 751 -35.46 -20.56 39.56
N VAL A 752 -35.43 -21.50 38.61
CA VAL A 752 -36.59 -22.41 38.32
C VAL A 752 -36.07 -23.87 38.24
N ARG A 753 -36.96 -24.87 38.39
CA ARG A 753 -36.68 -26.27 38.74
C ARG A 753 -36.28 -27.20 37.57
N CYS A 754 -35.43 -28.21 37.89
CA CYS A 754 -35.50 -29.67 37.56
C CYS A 754 -34.09 -30.26 37.33
N GLY A 755 -33.69 -31.45 37.83
CA GLY A 755 -34.29 -32.34 38.85
C GLY A 755 -33.56 -33.71 38.98
N HIS A 756 -33.42 -34.23 40.21
CA HIS A 756 -32.84 -35.53 40.64
C HIS A 756 -31.29 -35.69 40.66
N GLY A 757 -30.80 -36.35 41.73
CA GLY A 757 -29.40 -36.81 41.95
C GLY A 757 -29.23 -38.33 41.69
N PRO A 758 -28.33 -39.09 42.35
CA PRO A 758 -27.69 -38.90 43.70
C PRO A 758 -26.17 -38.56 43.62
N THR A 759 -25.48 -37.93 44.59
CA THR A 759 -25.24 -38.20 46.04
C THR A 759 -24.12 -39.22 46.33
N ILE A 760 -23.04 -38.80 47.02
CA ILE A 760 -22.47 -39.34 48.29
C ILE A 760 -21.21 -38.52 48.72
N GLU A 761 -21.18 -38.15 50.02
CA GLU A 761 -20.10 -37.85 51.00
C GLU A 761 -18.59 -37.72 50.57
N ALA A 762 -17.65 -37.08 51.30
CA ALA A 762 -17.55 -36.08 52.40
C ALA A 762 -16.03 -35.75 52.61
N GLY A 763 -15.50 -34.75 53.34
CA GLY A 763 -16.01 -33.65 54.18
C GLY A 763 -14.85 -32.98 54.99
N ALA A 764 -15.16 -32.06 55.92
CA ALA A 764 -14.27 -31.41 56.93
C ALA A 764 -13.18 -30.39 56.45
N SER A 765 -12.64 -29.45 57.27
CA SER A 765 -13.12 -28.70 58.48
C SER A 765 -12.08 -27.62 58.94
N VAL A 766 -12.44 -26.75 59.91
CA VAL A 766 -11.59 -25.92 60.85
C VAL A 766 -11.13 -24.48 60.45
N ASP A 767 -11.57 -23.50 61.27
CA ASP A 767 -10.99 -22.24 61.87
C ASP A 767 -9.88 -21.40 61.18
N GLY A 768 -9.62 -20.10 61.45
CA GLY A 768 -10.11 -19.06 62.41
C GLY A 768 -8.94 -18.25 63.05
N GLY A 769 -9.00 -16.98 63.52
CA GLY A 769 -10.00 -15.88 63.58
C GLY A 769 -9.53 -14.69 64.50
N ALA A 770 -10.19 -13.51 64.46
CA ALA A 770 -9.96 -12.28 65.30
C ALA A 770 -8.65 -11.46 64.99
N GLN A 771 -8.36 -10.18 65.39
CA GLN A 771 -9.03 -8.94 65.92
C GLN A 771 -8.07 -7.71 65.64
N ILE A 772 -8.14 -6.42 66.08
CA ILE A 772 -8.84 -5.58 67.11
C ILE A 772 -8.92 -4.06 66.68
N ASP A 773 -9.14 -3.12 67.63
CA ASP A 773 -9.45 -1.65 67.55
C ASP A 773 -8.19 -0.68 67.45
N VAL A 774 -8.16 0.68 67.58
CA VAL A 774 -8.97 1.75 68.30
C VAL A 774 -8.72 3.24 67.82
N ASP A 775 -9.66 4.18 68.13
CA ASP A 775 -9.63 5.69 68.34
C ASP A 775 -9.17 6.66 67.18
N ASP A 776 -9.30 8.03 67.14
CA ASP A 776 -9.69 9.18 68.04
C ASP A 776 -10.34 10.40 67.24
N ASP A 777 -10.41 11.68 67.74
CA ASP A 777 -11.22 12.85 67.20
C ASP A 777 -10.47 14.24 67.05
N VAL A 778 -11.21 15.37 66.79
CA VAL A 778 -10.93 16.84 67.04
C VAL A 778 -10.43 17.79 65.91
N LEU A 779 -10.81 19.08 65.73
CA LEU A 779 -12.09 19.89 65.80
C LEU A 779 -11.87 21.41 65.36
N VAL A 780 -12.83 22.06 64.64
CA VAL A 780 -13.16 23.55 64.56
C VAL A 780 -12.13 24.57 63.95
N GLY A 781 -12.42 25.73 63.31
CA GLY A 781 -13.65 26.42 62.77
C GLY A 781 -13.52 27.96 62.43
N GLU A 782 -14.57 28.59 61.85
CA GLU A 782 -14.91 30.06 61.72
C GLU A 782 -14.31 31.02 60.61
N HIS A 783 -14.76 32.30 60.54
CA HIS A 783 -14.79 33.28 59.38
C HIS A 783 -14.50 34.78 59.84
N PRO A 784 -14.94 35.98 59.28
CA PRO A 784 -15.69 36.40 58.05
C PRO A 784 -15.40 37.80 57.32
N THR A 785 -15.77 37.91 56.02
CA THR A 785 -16.36 39.08 55.24
C THR A 785 -15.67 40.45 54.87
N LYS A 786 -15.70 40.81 53.55
CA LYS A 786 -16.04 42.14 52.88
C LYS A 786 -15.03 43.35 52.93
N PRO A 787 -15.22 44.50 52.19
CA PRO A 787 -15.50 44.76 50.73
C PRO A 787 -14.83 46.06 50.12
N HIS A 788 -14.97 46.39 48.80
CA HIS A 788 -15.04 47.75 48.13
C HIS A 788 -15.10 47.59 46.56
N GLN A 789 -15.94 48.25 45.72
CA GLN A 789 -15.99 49.63 45.14
C GLN A 789 -14.89 49.99 44.08
N ARG A 790 -15.11 50.72 42.96
CA ARG A 790 -16.29 51.39 42.29
C ARG A 790 -15.95 51.88 40.83
N ASN A 791 -16.94 52.44 40.09
CA ASN A 791 -16.85 53.37 38.90
C ASN A 791 -16.35 52.77 37.54
N SER A 792 -17.07 52.83 36.39
CA SER A 792 -17.48 53.91 35.42
C SER A 792 -16.46 54.11 34.26
N GLU A 793 -16.75 54.43 32.98
CA GLU A 793 -17.83 55.23 32.33
C GLU A 793 -18.31 54.70 30.92
N LYS A 794 -18.81 55.58 30.02
CA LYS A 794 -19.43 55.42 28.67
C LYS A 794 -19.31 56.78 27.92
N PRO A 795 -19.76 56.99 26.65
CA PRO A 795 -19.89 56.16 25.43
C PRO A 795 -19.36 56.87 24.13
N SER A 796 -19.50 56.27 22.92
CA SER A 796 -19.75 56.88 21.57
C SER A 796 -19.02 56.13 20.41
N ALA A 797 -19.21 56.41 19.11
CA ALA A 797 -20.45 56.57 18.29
C ALA A 797 -20.10 56.74 16.77
N VAL A 798 -20.70 55.91 15.90
CA VAL A 798 -21.10 56.17 14.48
C VAL A 798 -20.15 56.93 13.53
N LYS A 799 -19.68 56.28 12.45
CA LYS A 799 -19.95 56.73 11.05
C LYS A 799 -19.58 55.75 9.94
N THR A 800 -20.34 55.86 8.85
CA THR A 800 -20.22 55.16 7.56
C THR A 800 -19.42 55.96 6.54
N ARG A 801 -18.76 55.28 5.60
CA ARG A 801 -18.83 55.63 4.16
C ARG A 801 -18.49 54.41 3.29
N ALA A 802 -19.00 54.40 2.07
CA ALA A 802 -18.55 53.56 0.96
C ALA A 802 -18.23 54.50 -0.21
N ASP A 803 -17.41 54.07 -1.16
CA ASP A 803 -17.34 54.65 -2.50
C ASP A 803 -17.10 53.50 -3.51
N LEU A 804 -17.54 53.71 -4.75
CA LEU A 804 -17.43 52.75 -5.86
C LEU A 804 -16.15 53.00 -6.65
N GLU A 805 -15.71 52.03 -7.44
CA GLU A 805 -15.25 52.38 -8.79
C GLU A 805 -15.76 51.35 -9.81
N VAL A 806 -15.91 51.80 -11.06
CA VAL A 806 -16.53 51.07 -12.18
C VAL A 806 -15.56 51.09 -13.34
N ARG A 807 -15.45 49.98 -14.07
CA ARG A 807 -14.97 49.99 -15.45
C ARG A 807 -15.74 48.98 -16.30
N ASP A 808 -15.92 49.36 -17.55
CA ASP A 808 -16.79 48.77 -18.56
C ASP A 808 -16.09 48.92 -19.93
N ASP A 809 -16.64 48.29 -20.95
CA ASP A 809 -16.22 48.15 -22.37
C ASP A 809 -15.61 46.80 -22.80
N SER A 810 -15.92 46.46 -24.06
CA SER A 810 -15.54 45.29 -24.87
C SER A 810 -15.16 45.82 -26.28
N PRO A 811 -15.16 45.06 -27.40
CA PRO A 811 -15.04 43.62 -27.63
C PRO A 811 -13.95 43.28 -28.71
N ASP A 812 -14.08 42.08 -29.29
CA ASP A 812 -13.90 41.75 -30.73
C ASP A 812 -12.63 41.02 -31.22
N ASP A 813 -12.83 40.28 -32.32
CA ASP A 813 -11.93 39.39 -33.08
C ASP A 813 -11.25 38.23 -32.29
N GLY A 814 -11.19 36.98 -32.77
CA GLY A 814 -11.77 36.36 -33.97
C GLY A 814 -10.73 35.59 -34.79
N LEU A 815 -10.92 34.28 -34.99
CA LEU A 815 -10.37 33.49 -36.11
C LEU A 815 -11.00 32.08 -36.16
N ASP A 816 -11.20 31.56 -37.36
CA ASP A 816 -11.72 30.21 -37.63
C ASP A 816 -10.59 29.17 -37.71
N GLU A 817 -10.91 27.89 -37.48
CA GLU A 817 -10.36 26.82 -38.32
C GLU A 817 -11.34 25.64 -38.45
N GLU A 818 -11.35 24.99 -39.61
CA GLU A 818 -12.30 23.95 -40.04
C GLU A 818 -11.53 22.61 -40.27
N ILE A 819 -12.17 21.62 -40.91
CA ILE A 819 -11.59 20.33 -41.40
C ILE A 819 -11.41 19.25 -40.30
N ALA A 820 -11.83 17.99 -40.48
CA ALA A 820 -12.87 17.40 -41.35
C ALA A 820 -13.25 15.99 -40.83
N LEU A 821 -14.49 15.55 -41.10
CA LEU A 821 -14.96 14.17 -40.87
C LEU A 821 -15.09 13.41 -42.20
N PRO A 822 -14.46 12.23 -42.37
CA PRO A 822 -14.77 11.31 -43.46
C PRO A 822 -16.05 10.53 -43.16
N ALA A 823 -17.05 10.58 -44.05
CA ALA A 823 -18.25 9.75 -43.98
C ALA A 823 -18.14 8.53 -44.91
N PHE A 824 -18.62 7.36 -44.46
CA PHE A 824 -18.82 6.19 -45.32
C PHE A 824 -20.10 5.43 -44.94
N LEU A 825 -21.05 5.35 -45.87
CA LEU A 825 -22.26 4.52 -45.75
C LEU A 825 -22.71 3.99 -47.13
N SER A 826 -22.24 2.79 -47.46
CA SER A 826 -22.75 1.88 -48.51
C SER A 826 -22.11 0.52 -48.26
N GLU A 827 -22.75 -0.64 -48.43
CA GLU A 827 -23.90 -0.97 -49.30
C GLU A 827 -25.00 -1.79 -48.60
N ILE A 828 -26.10 -2.02 -49.31
CA ILE A 828 -27.16 -2.99 -48.96
C ILE A 828 -27.21 -4.06 -50.07
N GLY A 829 -27.07 -5.35 -49.76
CA GLY A 829 -27.53 -6.37 -50.71
C GLY A 829 -27.11 -7.84 -50.58
N ARG A 830 -27.92 -8.63 -49.85
CA ARG A 830 -28.12 -10.11 -50.02
C ARG A 830 -26.89 -10.99 -49.70
N ALA A 831 -27.02 -12.26 -49.29
CA ALA A 831 -28.11 -13.23 -49.40
C ALA A 831 -28.07 -14.29 -48.27
N ALA A 832 -28.99 -15.26 -48.35
CA ALA A 832 -29.29 -16.34 -47.39
C ALA A 832 -30.11 -15.88 -46.17
#